data_AF-A0A4U8UT91-F1
#
_entry.id   AF-A0A4U8UT91-F1
#
_cell.length_a   1.000
_cell.length_b   1.000
_cell.length_c   1.000
_cell.angle_alpha   90.00
_cell.angle_beta   90.00
_cell.angle_gamma   90.00
#
_symmetry.space_group_name_H-M   'P 1'
#
loop_
_entity.id
_entity.type
_entity.pdbx_description
1 polymer ?
#
loop_
_entity_poly.entity_id
_entity_poly.type
_entity_poly.pdbx_seq_one_letter_code
_entity_poly.pdbx_strand_id
1 'polypeptide(L)'
;MVDHKASDVDVIGVDLLCEWNAQKHSTERYQWQDKSKIVARRGFPVQVRLKTARTFEPLNHALYIEMVIDNDNTHDRPESHKKLRLETEDVFTDAKREWSAKLDRIEGQRLFATITIPVNAAVGFWEIRVHTGTWSAYKQIVDERISTFNKSRRGDSCGIYVIFNVLNNGDTVFMENKDQRDLLLNRTQEYTYSGFAKGSTGYGYSASSWEHSQFDENTMKATMTIFKKLVQPAEIQATLPILKRDNIVEVSRKLSYGINAFLLYGKWEGSFKEGTHPAEWNGSALIMAEFLRTGLRVRYAQCFTFASIFVTIMRCLGVPSRTVTCIRSAHDTDHSLTIDLITINGKRADGQSESIWNFHVWTEIWCRRIDLPVGFDGWQVVDATPQEESDGVYQCGPMPVEAIKTGRLGDIAYDAWFIYGEVNADIVMWFYKAGEQEPYDFAVNMNDAGRALLTVNAPGIIEPLNITTNYKEPESSENERSVHMQALREVRIAEREDKFRRLYANGYTPPIEDVVLAIPDIERINYGSKILLSVNLENKTSMNRTVDLTACLSAEDHKGKVVFQVKEYKMTQHLVTNQKEKLTFTVSSSDYIRQIVENQIMSFAVSALVRETNQMTHVEDKFQITGMAISFEKVPSRAAVQEVLPVAFYFRNPLNVPLRNVELFLHSGLHSKPMKIKRFPSSVEANGKVRIRCKVRAVTQGERSILATLNCGQLHAMTIARSILVAPN
;
A
#
# COMPACT_ATOMS: atom_id res chain seq x y z
N MET A 1 39.56 51.37 6.25
CA MET A 1 39.64 50.20 5.36
C MET A 1 40.85 49.40 5.79
N VAL A 2 40.62 48.39 6.63
CA VAL A 2 41.66 47.41 6.97
C VAL A 2 41.71 46.41 5.81
N ASP A 3 42.89 46.26 5.26
CA ASP A 3 43.21 45.47 4.08
C ASP A 3 43.11 43.96 4.44
N HIS A 4 41.95 43.33 4.23
CA HIS A 4 41.77 41.87 4.34
C HIS A 4 42.49 41.16 3.18
N LYS A 5 43.83 41.18 3.20
CA LYS A 5 44.67 40.48 2.23
C LYS A 5 44.91 39.04 2.67
N ALA A 6 44.22 38.12 1.99
CA ALA A 6 44.73 36.81 1.59
C ALA A 6 45.31 35.90 2.70
N SER A 7 44.52 35.58 3.73
CA SER A 7 44.84 34.64 4.82
C SER A 7 43.97 33.37 4.89
N ASP A 8 42.85 33.28 4.16
CA ASP A 8 41.79 32.32 4.54
C ASP A 8 41.92 30.93 3.87
N VAL A 9 41.60 29.90 4.65
CA VAL A 9 41.67 28.47 4.31
C VAL A 9 40.29 27.98 3.86
N ASP A 10 39.67 28.76 2.96
CA ASP A 10 38.31 28.52 2.53
C ASP A 10 38.15 27.16 1.86
N VAL A 11 37.04 26.47 2.14
CA VAL A 11 36.64 25.29 1.36
C VAL A 11 36.01 25.74 0.06
N ILE A 12 36.64 25.36 -1.05
CA ILE A 12 36.24 25.69 -2.43
C ILE A 12 35.58 24.52 -3.15
N GLY A 13 35.46 23.36 -2.50
CA GLY A 13 34.76 22.21 -3.06
C GLY A 13 34.56 21.11 -2.03
N VAL A 14 33.44 20.41 -2.17
CA VAL A 14 33.09 19.21 -1.40
C VAL A 14 32.83 18.10 -2.39
N ASP A 15 33.39 16.92 -2.12
CA ASP A 15 33.15 15.69 -2.87
C ASP A 15 32.78 14.59 -1.88
N LEU A 16 31.53 14.13 -1.96
CA LEU A 16 30.96 13.09 -1.11
C LEU A 16 31.35 11.67 -1.55
N LEU A 17 32.36 11.51 -2.41
CA LEU A 17 32.95 10.21 -2.77
C LEU A 17 31.90 9.16 -3.10
N CYS A 18 30.97 9.55 -3.97
CA CYS A 18 29.69 8.86 -4.23
C CYS A 18 29.85 7.35 -4.44
N GLU A 19 30.74 6.90 -5.31
CA GLU A 19 30.92 5.48 -5.62
C GLU A 19 31.32 4.66 -4.38
N TRP A 20 32.26 5.18 -3.58
CA TRP A 20 32.74 4.49 -2.38
C TRP A 20 31.64 4.41 -1.32
N ASN A 21 30.96 5.53 -1.05
CA ASN A 21 29.88 5.56 -0.06
C ASN A 21 28.69 4.72 -0.51
N ALA A 22 28.31 4.79 -1.80
CA ALA A 22 27.21 4.00 -2.32
C ALA A 22 27.42 2.49 -2.09
N GLN A 23 28.65 2.01 -2.31
CA GLN A 23 29.04 0.63 -2.06
C GLN A 23 28.99 0.27 -0.57
N LYS A 24 29.54 1.13 0.29
CA LYS A 24 29.59 0.88 1.74
C LYS A 24 28.23 0.89 2.41
N HIS A 25 27.28 1.66 1.88
CA HIS A 25 25.92 1.76 2.41
C HIS A 25 24.90 0.87 1.68
N SER A 26 25.33 0.12 0.65
CA SER A 26 24.43 -0.67 -0.23
C SER A 26 23.30 0.18 -0.79
N THR A 27 23.68 1.27 -1.47
CA THR A 27 22.80 2.31 -2.04
C THR A 27 23.14 2.62 -3.50
N GLU A 28 23.90 1.77 -4.18
CA GLU A 28 24.33 1.90 -5.59
C GLU A 28 23.16 2.00 -6.57
N ARG A 29 21.98 1.51 -6.16
CA ARG A 29 20.76 1.53 -6.97
C ARG A 29 20.12 2.90 -7.10
N TYR A 30 20.43 3.85 -6.21
CA TYR A 30 20.05 5.25 -6.37
C TYR A 30 20.98 5.89 -7.42
N GLN A 31 20.72 5.65 -8.70
CA GLN A 31 21.65 6.00 -9.80
C GLN A 31 21.78 7.51 -10.07
N TRP A 32 20.91 8.33 -9.46
CA TRP A 32 20.93 9.79 -9.56
C TRP A 32 21.91 10.44 -8.58
N GLN A 33 22.53 9.68 -7.67
CA GLN A 33 23.53 10.19 -6.75
C GLN A 33 24.75 10.73 -7.51
N ASP A 34 25.41 11.72 -6.93
CA ASP A 34 26.63 12.30 -7.47
C ASP A 34 27.58 12.77 -6.36
N LYS A 35 28.67 13.43 -6.75
CA LYS A 35 29.67 13.97 -5.82
C LYS A 35 29.12 15.00 -4.81
N SER A 36 27.91 15.52 -5.01
CA SER A 36 27.27 16.53 -4.17
C SER A 36 26.07 16.01 -3.38
N LYS A 37 25.41 14.94 -3.85
CA LYS A 37 24.24 14.35 -3.20
C LYS A 37 24.33 12.84 -3.19
N ILE A 38 24.39 12.27 -2.00
CA ILE A 38 24.43 10.81 -1.80
C ILE A 38 23.28 10.37 -0.88
N VAL A 39 22.99 9.07 -0.89
CA VAL A 39 22.11 8.38 0.04
C VAL A 39 22.98 7.56 0.98
N ALA A 40 22.79 7.71 2.29
CA ALA A 40 23.55 6.99 3.30
C ALA A 40 22.63 6.41 4.37
N ARG A 41 22.89 5.18 4.78
CA ARG A 41 22.23 4.56 5.93
C ARG A 41 22.82 5.07 7.25
N ARG A 42 21.95 5.43 8.20
CA ARG A 42 22.36 5.84 9.55
C ARG A 42 23.15 4.75 10.29
N GLY A 43 24.01 5.12 11.23
CA GLY A 43 24.89 4.16 11.93
C GLY A 43 26.08 3.66 11.12
N PHE A 44 26.22 4.03 9.83
CA PHE A 44 27.43 3.79 9.02
C PHE A 44 28.13 5.13 8.73
N PRO A 45 29.47 5.15 8.71
CA PRO A 45 30.24 6.36 8.46
C PRO A 45 30.31 6.70 6.96
N VAL A 46 30.35 8.00 6.65
CA VAL A 46 30.47 8.54 5.28
C VAL A 46 31.85 9.17 5.10
N GLN A 47 32.50 8.86 3.97
CA GLN A 47 33.75 9.52 3.57
C GLN A 47 33.46 10.81 2.80
N VAL A 48 34.15 11.90 3.14
CA VAL A 48 34.07 13.16 2.42
C VAL A 48 35.47 13.69 2.09
N ARG A 49 35.59 14.31 0.92
CA ARG A 49 36.80 15.01 0.50
C ARG A 49 36.52 16.49 0.35
N LEU A 50 37.19 17.30 1.16
CA LEU A 50 37.13 18.76 1.11
C LEU A 50 38.33 19.28 0.30
N LYS A 51 38.09 20.25 -0.58
CA LYS A 51 39.14 20.98 -1.29
C LYS A 51 39.24 22.37 -0.70
N THR A 52 40.42 22.73 -0.19
CA THR A 52 40.70 24.06 0.38
C THR A 52 41.42 24.96 -0.63
N ALA A 53 41.29 26.27 -0.49
CA ALA A 53 42.00 27.25 -1.33
C ALA A 53 43.53 27.21 -1.12
N ARG A 54 43.96 26.77 0.06
CA ARG A 54 45.36 26.64 0.49
C ARG A 54 45.53 25.40 1.38
N THR A 55 46.77 25.01 1.65
CA THR A 55 47.07 23.90 2.57
C THR A 55 46.45 24.16 3.95
N PHE A 56 45.76 23.17 4.49
CA PHE A 56 45.21 23.23 5.84
C PHE A 56 46.28 22.81 6.86
N GLU A 57 46.41 23.57 7.95
CA GLU A 57 47.40 23.37 9.01
C GLU A 57 46.63 23.19 10.32
N PRO A 58 46.47 21.95 10.84
CA PRO A 58 45.61 21.66 12.00
C PRO A 58 45.94 22.48 13.25
N LEU A 59 47.22 22.87 13.43
CA LEU A 59 47.68 23.68 14.56
C LEU A 59 47.27 25.16 14.47
N ASN A 60 47.01 25.66 13.26
CA ASN A 60 46.73 27.08 13.02
C ASN A 60 45.27 27.34 12.58
N HIS A 61 44.63 26.33 12.00
CA HIS A 61 43.32 26.43 11.38
C HIS A 61 42.29 25.54 12.09
N ALA A 62 41.06 26.05 12.19
CA ALA A 62 39.90 25.31 12.66
C ALA A 62 38.94 25.06 11.48
N LEU A 63 38.32 23.87 11.45
CA LEU A 63 37.34 23.48 10.45
C LEU A 63 36.17 22.76 11.11
N TYR A 64 34.95 23.22 10.79
CA TYR A 64 33.70 22.63 11.26
C TYR A 64 32.81 22.24 10.08
N ILE A 65 32.24 21.05 10.14
CA ILE A 65 31.14 20.64 9.26
C ILE A 65 29.85 20.86 10.02
N GLU A 66 28.98 21.73 9.52
CA GLU A 66 27.62 21.88 10.02
C GLU A 66 26.66 21.06 9.14
N MET A 67 26.00 20.08 9.75
CA MET A 67 24.92 19.32 9.14
C MET A 67 23.59 20.00 9.45
N VAL A 68 22.78 20.31 8.44
CA VAL A 68 21.48 20.98 8.61
C VAL A 68 20.38 20.17 7.91
N ILE A 69 19.40 19.67 8.66
CA ILE A 69 18.28 18.92 8.07
C ILE A 69 17.20 19.84 7.51
N ASP A 70 16.60 19.45 6.38
CA ASP A 70 15.47 20.14 5.71
C ASP A 70 15.73 21.62 5.32
N ASN A 71 16.99 22.03 5.26
CA ASN A 71 17.41 23.43 5.14
C ASN A 71 16.75 24.33 6.20
N ASP A 72 16.53 23.80 7.40
CA ASP A 72 16.02 24.56 8.53
C ASP A 72 17.07 25.60 8.93
N ASN A 73 16.83 26.86 8.56
CA ASN A 73 17.69 27.99 8.91
C ASN A 73 17.26 28.62 10.25
N THR A 74 16.26 28.05 10.93
CA THR A 74 15.88 28.52 12.26
C THR A 74 16.87 27.97 13.28
N HIS A 75 17.81 28.83 13.67
CA HIS A 75 18.85 28.49 14.64
C HIS A 75 18.31 28.24 16.06
N ASP A 76 17.01 28.39 16.28
CA ASP A 76 16.31 28.14 17.54
C ASP A 76 15.99 26.65 17.75
N ARG A 77 16.37 25.78 16.81
CA ARG A 77 16.17 24.32 16.85
C ARG A 77 17.51 23.57 16.83
N PRO A 78 18.19 23.41 17.98
CA PRO A 78 19.48 22.71 18.08
C PRO A 78 19.45 21.28 17.52
N GLU A 79 18.27 20.65 17.46
CA GLU A 79 18.04 19.36 16.85
C GLU A 79 18.32 19.31 15.35
N SER A 80 18.03 20.41 14.63
CA SER A 80 18.10 20.52 13.18
C SER A 80 19.53 20.75 12.69
N HIS A 81 20.44 21.10 13.60
CA HIS A 81 21.84 21.43 13.33
C HIS A 81 22.78 20.47 14.07
N LYS A 82 23.83 19.99 13.40
CA LYS A 82 24.95 19.28 14.05
C LYS A 82 26.25 19.95 13.63
N LYS A 83 26.92 20.60 14.59
CA LYS A 83 28.24 21.20 14.37
C LYS A 83 29.31 20.18 14.74
N LEU A 84 30.02 19.68 13.74
CA LEU A 84 31.03 18.64 13.86
C LEU A 84 32.40 19.27 13.71
N ARG A 85 33.17 19.29 14.79
CA ARG A 85 34.58 19.68 14.73
C ARG A 85 35.34 18.57 14.02
N LEU A 86 36.21 18.91 13.07
CA LEU A 86 37.16 17.93 12.55
C LEU A 86 38.29 17.74 13.56
N GLU A 87 38.33 16.56 14.14
CA GLU A 87 39.36 16.15 15.10
C GLU A 87 40.40 15.26 14.41
N THR A 88 41.68 15.45 14.75
CA THR A 88 42.81 14.67 14.20
C THR A 88 43.11 13.41 15.01
N GLU A 89 42.66 13.37 16.26
CA GLU A 89 42.78 12.20 17.12
C GLU A 89 41.51 11.33 17.02
N ASP A 90 41.68 10.05 17.29
CA ASP A 90 40.57 9.11 17.41
C ASP A 90 39.76 9.41 18.67
N VAL A 91 38.82 10.36 18.55
CA VAL A 91 37.75 10.53 19.52
C VAL A 91 36.66 9.51 19.20
N PHE A 92 37.05 8.22 19.24
CA PHE A 92 36.06 7.15 19.35
C PHE A 92 35.60 7.15 20.80
N THR A 93 34.61 7.98 21.10
CA THR A 93 33.72 7.64 22.21
C THR A 93 32.99 6.35 21.81
N ASP A 94 32.75 5.44 22.75
CA ASP A 94 31.87 4.28 22.58
C ASP A 94 30.42 4.65 22.17
N ALA A 95 30.16 5.94 21.89
CA ALA A 95 28.88 6.51 21.54
C ALA A 95 28.56 6.26 20.05
N LYS A 96 28.07 5.06 19.72
CA LYS A 96 27.36 4.73 18.47
C LYS A 96 26.09 5.60 18.19
N ARG A 97 25.88 6.66 18.99
CA ARG A 97 24.66 7.48 19.08
C ARG A 97 24.91 8.99 18.95
N GLU A 98 26.13 9.43 18.71
CA GLU A 98 26.44 10.84 18.47
C GLU A 98 26.98 11.08 17.06
N TRP A 99 26.73 12.28 16.52
CA TRP A 99 27.35 12.73 15.28
C TRP A 99 28.78 13.18 15.57
N SER A 100 29.74 12.75 14.75
CA SER A 100 31.13 13.19 14.86
C SER A 100 31.79 13.29 13.49
N ALA A 101 32.91 14.02 13.41
CA ALA A 101 33.72 14.11 12.20
C ALA A 101 35.20 13.96 12.53
N LYS A 102 35.89 13.08 11.81
CA LYS A 102 37.33 12.83 11.96
C LYS A 102 38.05 13.28 10.71
N LEU A 103 39.17 13.99 10.86
CA LEU A 103 40.10 14.27 9.78
C LEU A 103 41.07 13.09 9.65
N ASP A 104 40.93 12.31 8.58
CA ASP A 104 41.72 11.08 8.38
C ASP A 104 43.09 11.35 7.79
N ARG A 105 43.17 12.23 6.80
CA ARG A 105 44.43 12.61 6.15
C ARG A 105 44.36 13.94 5.40
N ILE A 106 45.54 14.55 5.23
CA ILE A 106 45.74 15.80 4.50
C ILE A 106 46.70 15.53 3.34
N GLU A 107 46.27 15.84 2.12
CA GLU A 107 47.08 15.72 0.90
C GLU A 107 47.10 17.06 0.16
N GLY A 108 48.02 17.95 0.56
CA GLY A 108 48.11 19.31 0.04
C GLY A 108 46.84 20.12 0.33
N GLN A 109 46.07 20.43 -0.72
CA GLN A 109 44.80 21.17 -0.63
C GLN A 109 43.57 20.25 -0.51
N ARG A 110 43.77 18.95 -0.27
CA ARG A 110 42.69 17.96 -0.12
C ARG A 110 42.67 17.42 1.30
N LEU A 111 41.53 17.55 1.96
CA LEU A 111 41.28 16.99 3.28
C LEU A 111 40.33 15.81 3.10
N PHE A 112 40.70 14.66 3.63
CA PHE A 112 39.84 13.49 3.66
C PHE A 112 39.35 13.31 5.09
N ALA A 113 38.04 13.28 5.24
CA ALA A 113 37.39 13.19 6.53
C ALA A 113 36.30 12.12 6.53
N THR A 114 36.04 11.58 7.70
CA THR A 114 34.96 10.63 7.97
C THR A 114 33.90 11.32 8.81
N ILE A 115 32.65 11.31 8.35
CA ILE A 115 31.48 11.74 9.13
C ILE A 115 30.81 10.50 9.70
N THR A 116 30.71 10.41 11.02
CA THR A 116 29.95 9.36 11.70
C THR A 116 28.49 9.77 11.81
N ILE A 117 27.61 9.00 11.16
CA ILE A 117 26.16 9.15 11.30
C ILE A 117 25.70 8.21 12.42
N PRO A 118 25.09 8.70 13.51
CA PRO A 118 24.66 7.84 14.61
C PRO A 118 23.47 6.97 14.20
N VAL A 119 23.29 5.82 14.88
CA VAL A 119 22.21 4.87 14.54
C VAL A 119 20.81 5.42 14.83
N ASN A 120 20.69 6.41 15.70
CA ASN A 120 19.46 7.15 15.99
C ASN A 120 19.44 8.52 15.29
N ALA A 121 20.19 8.71 14.19
CA ALA A 121 20.03 9.91 13.38
C ALA A 121 18.60 9.99 12.83
N ALA A 122 18.02 11.19 12.85
CA ALA A 122 16.78 11.50 12.16
C ALA A 122 16.95 11.28 10.66
N VAL A 123 16.00 10.57 10.04
CA VAL A 123 15.99 10.36 8.59
C VAL A 123 15.53 11.64 7.87
N GLY A 124 16.14 11.92 6.72
CA GLY A 124 15.88 13.15 5.96
C GLY A 124 17.07 13.62 5.14
N PHE A 125 16.94 14.77 4.49
CA PHE A 125 18.04 15.40 3.77
C PHE A 125 18.84 16.33 4.68
N TRP A 126 20.10 15.99 4.91
CA TRP A 126 21.06 16.76 5.69
C TRP A 126 22.02 17.51 4.76
N GLU A 127 21.87 18.83 4.68
CA GLU A 127 22.79 19.73 3.99
C GLU A 127 24.13 19.80 4.73
N ILE A 128 25.23 19.81 3.98
CA ILE A 128 26.60 19.99 4.49
C ILE A 128 27.02 21.44 4.25
N ARG A 129 27.31 22.14 5.34
CA ARG A 129 27.93 23.47 5.34
C ARG A 129 29.31 23.36 5.97
N VAL A 130 30.30 24.04 5.39
CA VAL A 130 31.66 24.01 5.93
C VAL A 130 32.08 25.40 6.36
N HIS A 131 32.64 25.46 7.56
CA HIS A 131 33.12 26.68 8.20
C HIS A 131 34.60 26.54 8.49
N THR A 132 35.39 27.51 8.09
CA THR A 132 36.86 27.53 8.24
C THR A 132 37.32 28.84 8.85
N GLY A 133 38.38 28.79 9.65
CA GLY A 133 39.00 29.98 10.23
C GLY A 133 40.33 29.67 10.92
N THR A 134 40.97 30.69 11.50
CA THR A 134 42.14 30.49 12.37
C THR A 134 41.68 30.18 13.81
N TRP A 135 42.52 29.51 14.60
CA TRP A 135 42.26 29.29 16.03
C TRP A 135 42.12 30.59 16.83
N SER A 136 42.70 31.69 16.36
CA SER A 136 42.56 33.02 16.98
C SER A 136 41.23 33.70 16.61
N ALA A 137 40.73 33.51 15.39
CA ALA A 137 39.40 33.97 14.95
C ALA A 137 38.26 33.06 15.46
N TYR A 138 38.59 31.90 16.01
CA TYR A 138 37.68 30.89 16.54
C TYR A 138 36.61 31.45 17.50
N LYS A 139 37.00 32.35 18.42
CA LYS A 139 36.05 32.98 19.35
C LYS A 139 35.03 33.91 18.67
N GLN A 140 35.33 34.45 17.49
CA GLN A 140 34.39 35.29 16.71
C GLN A 140 33.57 34.45 15.73
N ILE A 141 34.15 33.42 15.09
CA ILE A 141 33.48 32.60 14.07
C ILE A 141 32.40 31.67 14.65
N VAL A 142 32.59 31.19 15.88
CA VAL A 142 31.59 30.35 16.58
C VAL A 142 30.32 31.16 16.90
N ASP A 143 30.43 32.49 17.08
CA ASP A 143 29.32 33.41 17.34
C ASP A 143 28.80 34.14 16.08
N GLU A 144 29.65 34.44 15.08
CA GLU A 144 29.31 35.30 13.92
C GLU A 144 29.02 34.56 12.59
N ARG A 145 28.93 33.23 12.57
CA ARG A 145 28.25 32.47 11.47
C ARG A 145 28.71 32.77 10.03
N ILE A 146 30.00 33.08 9.79
CA ILE A 146 30.52 33.27 8.43
C ILE A 146 30.84 31.91 7.80
N SER A 147 29.91 31.38 6.98
CA SER A 147 30.17 30.18 6.18
C SER A 147 31.01 30.52 4.95
N THR A 148 32.14 29.84 4.79
CA THR A 148 33.05 30.01 3.65
C THR A 148 32.62 29.17 2.46
N PHE A 149 31.99 28.02 2.72
CA PHE A 149 31.26 27.21 1.73
C PHE A 149 29.74 27.43 1.86
N ASN A 150 29.27 28.64 1.55
CA ASN A 150 27.83 28.89 1.32
C ASN A 150 27.55 30.05 0.34
N LYS A 151 28.37 30.20 -0.70
CA LYS A 151 28.00 31.03 -1.86
C LYS A 151 27.00 30.27 -2.71
N SER A 152 25.81 29.98 -2.16
CA SER A 152 24.74 29.31 -2.90
C SER A 152 24.36 30.16 -4.11
N ARG A 153 24.74 29.73 -5.31
CA ARG A 153 23.84 29.91 -6.44
C ARG A 153 22.60 29.07 -6.10
N ARG A 154 21.40 29.65 -6.25
CA ARG A 154 20.13 28.92 -6.05
C ARG A 154 20.20 27.58 -6.80
N GLY A 155 20.22 26.46 -6.07
CA GLY A 155 20.10 25.10 -6.65
C GLY A 155 21.19 24.08 -6.28
N ASP A 156 22.36 24.52 -5.81
CA ASP A 156 23.56 23.65 -5.65
C ASP A 156 23.85 23.24 -4.18
N SER A 157 22.85 22.75 -3.45
CA SER A 157 23.05 22.25 -2.08
C SER A 157 23.80 20.91 -2.08
N CYS A 158 24.93 20.82 -1.37
CA CYS A 158 25.65 19.57 -1.11
C CYS A 158 25.09 18.91 0.14
N GLY A 159 24.80 17.61 0.14
CA GLY A 159 24.21 16.96 1.31
C GLY A 159 23.98 15.45 1.19
N ILE A 160 23.49 14.88 2.28
CA ILE A 160 23.31 13.44 2.46
C ILE A 160 21.82 13.18 2.75
N TYR A 161 21.19 12.31 1.96
CA TYR A 161 19.91 11.71 2.33
C TYR A 161 20.18 10.58 3.32
N VAL A 162 19.90 10.82 4.61
CA VAL A 162 20.05 9.83 5.67
C VAL A 162 18.78 8.98 5.74
N ILE A 163 18.94 7.66 5.58
CA ILE A 163 17.86 6.67 5.61
C ILE A 163 18.08 5.65 6.74
N PHE A 164 17.06 4.84 7.04
CA PHE A 164 17.16 3.76 8.02
C PHE A 164 18.16 2.67 7.60
N ASN A 165 18.69 1.93 8.58
CA ASN A 165 19.74 0.95 8.37
C ASN A 165 19.37 -0.48 8.80
N VAL A 166 18.67 -1.15 7.90
CA VAL A 166 18.35 -2.58 7.97
C VAL A 166 19.57 -3.52 8.09
N LEU A 167 20.78 -3.05 7.78
CA LEU A 167 22.03 -3.84 7.86
C LEU A 167 22.70 -3.73 9.23
N ASN A 168 22.31 -2.77 10.06
CA ASN A 168 22.95 -2.50 11.34
C ASN A 168 22.11 -3.05 12.49
N ASN A 169 22.65 -3.99 13.27
CA ASN A 169 21.94 -4.59 14.40
C ASN A 169 21.54 -3.59 15.50
N GLY A 170 22.17 -2.41 15.57
CA GLY A 170 21.75 -1.34 16.48
C GLY A 170 20.50 -0.58 16.02
N ASP A 171 20.07 -0.75 14.76
CA ASP A 171 18.92 -0.05 14.20
C ASP A 171 17.61 -0.81 14.50
N THR A 172 16.54 -0.07 14.78
CA THR A 172 15.19 -0.60 14.98
C THR A 172 14.65 -1.33 13.76
N VAL A 173 15.16 -1.08 12.54
CA VAL A 173 14.69 -1.79 11.33
C VAL A 173 15.59 -2.96 10.92
N PHE A 174 16.53 -3.37 11.76
CA PHE A 174 17.43 -4.49 11.44
C PHE A 174 16.67 -5.77 11.10
N MET A 175 17.05 -6.40 9.99
CA MET A 175 16.53 -7.70 9.58
C MET A 175 17.69 -8.68 9.44
N GLU A 176 17.70 -9.69 10.31
CA GLU A 176 18.78 -10.69 10.38
C GLU A 176 18.78 -11.61 9.16
N ASN A 177 17.58 -12.04 8.71
CA ASN A 177 17.43 -12.89 7.54
C ASN A 177 17.90 -12.14 6.28
N LYS A 178 19.08 -12.51 5.77
CA LYS A 178 19.72 -11.87 4.63
C LYS A 178 18.88 -11.98 3.36
N ASP A 179 18.32 -13.15 3.06
CA ASP A 179 17.59 -13.37 1.81
C ASP A 179 16.30 -12.55 1.77
N GLN A 180 15.56 -12.53 2.87
CA GLN A 180 14.35 -11.71 3.01
C GLN A 180 14.68 -10.22 2.97
N ARG A 181 15.76 -9.80 3.65
CA ARG A 181 16.24 -8.43 3.65
C ARG A 181 16.61 -7.97 2.24
N ASP A 182 17.47 -8.73 1.57
CA ASP A 182 17.96 -8.39 0.24
C ASP A 182 16.80 -8.39 -0.77
N LEU A 183 15.85 -9.33 -0.65
CA LEU A 183 14.62 -9.37 -1.44
C LEU A 183 13.80 -8.09 -1.27
N LEU A 184 13.41 -7.74 -0.04
CA LEU A 184 12.49 -6.63 0.21
C LEU A 184 13.10 -5.26 -0.11
N LEU A 185 14.42 -5.10 0.04
CA LEU A 185 15.09 -3.86 -0.32
C LEU A 185 15.21 -3.70 -1.83
N ASN A 186 15.50 -4.79 -2.54
CA ASN A 186 15.86 -4.72 -3.96
C ASN A 186 14.69 -4.99 -4.91
N ARG A 187 13.59 -5.58 -4.44
CA ARG A 187 12.47 -5.86 -5.32
C ARG A 187 11.72 -4.59 -5.67
N THR A 188 11.68 -4.27 -6.96
CA THR A 188 10.91 -3.14 -7.49
C THR A 188 9.57 -3.62 -8.07
N GLN A 189 9.53 -4.79 -8.70
CA GLN A 189 8.29 -5.36 -9.22
C GLN A 189 7.62 -6.32 -8.24
N GLU A 190 6.36 -6.04 -7.90
CA GLU A 190 5.52 -6.87 -7.03
C GLU A 190 4.12 -7.08 -7.62
N TYR A 191 3.32 -7.87 -6.91
CA TYR A 191 1.91 -8.08 -7.20
C TYR A 191 1.08 -7.65 -6.00
N THR A 192 0.06 -6.84 -6.25
CA THR A 192 -1.05 -6.61 -5.32
C THR A 192 -2.20 -7.52 -5.69
N TYR A 193 -2.91 -8.03 -4.69
CA TYR A 193 -4.01 -8.95 -4.92
C TYR A 193 -5.36 -8.29 -4.64
N SER A 194 -6.34 -8.62 -5.48
CA SER A 194 -7.77 -8.41 -5.22
C SER A 194 -8.40 -9.76 -4.91
N GLY A 195 -9.46 -9.79 -4.12
CA GLY A 195 -10.12 -11.05 -3.77
C GLY A 195 -11.61 -10.94 -3.49
N PHE A 196 -12.24 -12.08 -3.30
CA PHE A 196 -13.66 -12.22 -3.01
C PHE A 196 -13.92 -13.54 -2.28
N ALA A 197 -15.02 -13.61 -1.53
CA ALA A 197 -15.47 -14.87 -0.91
C ALA A 197 -15.91 -15.87 -1.98
N LYS A 198 -15.59 -17.14 -1.77
CA LYS A 198 -16.09 -18.26 -2.57
C LYS A 198 -16.65 -19.34 -1.65
N GLY A 199 -17.90 -19.72 -1.83
CA GLY A 199 -18.60 -20.66 -0.95
C GLY A 199 -18.62 -20.20 0.52
N SER A 200 -18.68 -21.15 1.45
CA SER A 200 -18.83 -20.86 2.89
C SER A 200 -17.58 -20.27 3.53
N THR A 201 -16.39 -20.77 3.22
CA THR A 201 -15.12 -20.33 3.84
C THR A 201 -13.98 -20.11 2.83
N GLY A 202 -14.21 -20.41 1.55
CA GLY A 202 -13.21 -20.27 0.50
C GLY A 202 -13.06 -18.84 0.00
N TYR A 203 -12.10 -18.64 -0.90
CA TYR A 203 -11.84 -17.35 -1.53
C TYR A 203 -11.31 -17.52 -2.96
N GLY A 204 -11.52 -16.49 -3.78
CA GLY A 204 -10.86 -16.30 -5.06
C GLY A 204 -10.01 -15.03 -5.06
N TYR A 205 -9.03 -14.95 -5.97
CA TYR A 205 -8.17 -13.78 -6.12
C TYR A 205 -7.76 -13.52 -7.58
N SER A 206 -7.32 -12.29 -7.82
CA SER A 206 -6.60 -11.85 -9.01
C SER A 206 -5.33 -11.12 -8.60
N ALA A 207 -4.32 -11.15 -9.46
CA ALA A 207 -3.05 -10.45 -9.25
C ALA A 207 -2.95 -9.26 -10.20
N SER A 208 -2.52 -8.11 -9.68
CA SER A 208 -2.19 -6.90 -10.45
C SER A 208 -0.74 -6.56 -10.19
N SER A 209 0.05 -6.34 -11.24
CA SER A 209 1.48 -6.01 -11.08
C SER A 209 1.66 -4.53 -10.71
N TRP A 210 2.62 -4.27 -9.83
CA TRP A 210 3.03 -2.93 -9.42
C TRP A 210 4.55 -2.76 -9.51
N GLU A 211 5.00 -1.68 -10.15
CA GLU A 211 6.42 -1.27 -10.17
C GLU A 211 6.68 -0.16 -9.15
N HIS A 212 7.36 -0.50 -8.07
CA HIS A 212 7.86 0.45 -7.09
C HIS A 212 9.06 1.23 -7.65
N SER A 213 9.02 2.54 -7.49
CA SER A 213 10.07 3.46 -7.92
C SER A 213 10.97 3.88 -6.75
N GLN A 214 11.25 3.00 -5.79
CA GLN A 214 11.90 3.38 -4.52
C GLN A 214 13.29 4.00 -4.70
N PHE A 215 13.96 3.70 -5.82
CA PHE A 215 15.30 4.21 -6.14
C PHE A 215 15.28 5.51 -6.96
N ASP A 216 14.11 5.96 -7.41
CA ASP A 216 13.99 7.16 -8.25
C ASP A 216 14.18 8.43 -7.41
N GLU A 217 14.82 9.44 -8.00
CA GLU A 217 15.06 10.72 -7.34
C GLU A 217 13.74 11.41 -6.96
N ASN A 218 12.72 11.27 -7.82
CA ASN A 218 11.38 11.81 -7.58
C ASN A 218 10.73 11.18 -6.34
N THR A 219 10.94 9.88 -6.09
CA THR A 219 10.42 9.24 -4.88
C THR A 219 11.09 9.84 -3.64
N MET A 220 12.42 9.94 -3.64
CA MET A 220 13.16 10.54 -2.52
C MET A 220 12.71 11.98 -2.26
N LYS A 221 12.60 12.81 -3.31
CA LYS A 221 12.12 14.20 -3.22
C LYS A 221 10.68 14.31 -2.73
N ALA A 222 9.79 13.42 -3.18
CA ALA A 222 8.40 13.37 -2.75
C ALA A 222 8.32 13.04 -1.24
N THR A 223 9.08 12.04 -0.79
CA THR A 223 9.18 11.68 0.64
C THR A 223 9.66 12.85 1.48
N MET A 224 10.71 13.56 1.07
CA MET A 224 11.19 14.76 1.78
C MET A 224 10.15 15.89 1.80
N THR A 225 9.37 16.03 0.72
CA THR A 225 8.28 17.01 0.65
C THR A 225 7.17 16.68 1.66
N ILE A 226 6.82 15.39 1.81
CA ILE A 226 5.86 14.93 2.83
C ILE A 226 6.40 15.19 4.23
N PHE A 227 7.66 14.82 4.51
CA PHE A 227 8.28 15.10 5.80
C PHE A 227 8.27 16.58 6.17
N LYS A 228 8.57 17.46 5.21
CA LYS A 228 8.50 18.91 5.42
C LYS A 228 7.09 19.39 5.78
N LYS A 229 6.06 18.86 5.10
CA LYS A 229 4.66 19.16 5.43
C LYS A 229 4.25 18.65 6.81
N LEU A 230 4.79 17.51 7.23
CA LEU A 230 4.52 16.93 8.56
C LEU A 230 5.22 17.67 9.71
N VAL A 231 6.19 18.56 9.47
CA VAL A 231 6.78 19.38 10.56
C VAL A 231 5.76 20.36 11.13
N GLN A 232 4.91 20.92 10.27
CA GLN A 232 3.87 21.89 10.62
C GLN A 232 2.63 21.62 9.74
N PRO A 233 1.91 20.51 9.99
CA PRO A 233 0.69 20.18 9.25
C PRO A 233 -0.46 21.13 9.62
N ALA A 234 -1.56 21.06 8.88
CA ALA A 234 -2.78 21.79 9.22
C ALA A 234 -3.41 21.23 10.51
N GLU A 235 -3.49 19.91 10.64
CA GLU A 235 -3.94 19.21 11.83
C GLU A 235 -2.76 18.93 12.78
N ILE A 236 -2.72 19.58 13.95
CA ILE A 236 -1.58 19.50 14.87
C ILE A 236 -1.27 18.07 15.34
N GLN A 237 -2.27 17.20 15.42
CA GLN A 237 -2.15 15.79 15.78
C GLN A 237 -1.33 14.98 14.75
N ALA A 238 -1.22 15.46 13.51
CA ALA A 238 -0.40 14.84 12.47
C ALA A 238 1.09 15.26 12.52
N THR A 239 1.50 16.07 13.50
CA THR A 239 2.87 16.62 13.55
C THR A 239 3.90 15.51 13.72
N LEU A 240 4.93 15.53 12.87
CA LEU A 240 6.16 14.77 13.00
C LEU A 240 7.34 15.73 13.16
N PRO A 241 7.75 16.04 14.40
CA PRO A 241 8.94 16.84 14.65
C PRO A 241 10.19 16.17 14.07
N ILE A 242 11.17 16.98 13.66
CA ILE A 242 12.46 16.50 13.13
C ILE A 242 13.12 15.49 14.08
N LEU A 243 13.10 15.76 15.40
CA LEU A 243 13.65 14.87 16.43
C LEU A 243 13.02 13.48 16.47
N LYS A 244 11.75 13.35 16.06
CA LYS A 244 11.02 12.08 16.08
C LYS A 244 11.21 11.26 14.82
N ARG A 245 11.93 11.79 13.82
CA ARG A 245 12.27 11.06 12.58
C ARG A 245 13.38 10.02 12.80
N ASP A 246 13.90 9.89 14.00
CA ASP A 246 14.77 8.77 14.38
C ASP A 246 13.98 7.49 14.71
N ASN A 247 12.67 7.62 14.95
CA ASN A 247 11.82 6.52 15.38
C ASN A 247 10.93 6.04 14.24
N ILE A 248 11.12 4.78 13.82
CA ILE A 248 10.32 4.16 12.75
C ILE A 248 8.82 4.06 13.10
N VAL A 249 8.47 3.93 14.38
CA VAL A 249 7.08 3.89 14.84
C VAL A 249 6.38 5.22 14.54
N GLU A 250 6.99 6.34 14.93
CA GLU A 250 6.47 7.69 14.66
C GLU A 250 6.47 8.00 13.16
N VAL A 251 7.56 7.68 12.46
CA VAL A 251 7.70 7.93 11.03
C VAL A 251 6.63 7.19 10.24
N SER A 252 6.43 5.90 10.50
CA SER A 252 5.43 5.10 9.78
C SER A 252 4.00 5.57 10.05
N ARG A 253 3.68 5.81 11.33
CA ARG A 253 2.37 6.35 11.74
C ARG A 253 2.06 7.66 11.03
N LYS A 254 2.97 8.65 11.07
CA LYS A 254 2.74 9.97 10.46
C LYS A 254 2.82 9.96 8.93
N LEU A 255 3.59 9.05 8.33
CA LEU A 255 3.56 8.85 6.88
C LEU A 255 2.23 8.27 6.39
N SER A 256 1.53 7.46 7.20
CA SER A 256 0.20 6.94 6.82
C SER A 256 -0.79 8.07 6.55
N TYR A 257 -0.87 9.04 7.46
CA TYR A 257 -1.58 10.29 7.26
C TYR A 257 -0.99 11.11 6.11
N GLY A 258 0.33 11.31 6.07
CA GLY A 258 0.97 12.16 5.06
C GLY A 258 0.68 11.71 3.62
N ILE A 259 0.52 10.41 3.40
CA ILE A 259 0.17 9.84 2.09
C ILE A 259 -1.27 10.20 1.71
N ASN A 260 -2.27 10.07 2.59
CA ASN A 260 -3.66 10.39 2.25
C ASN A 260 -3.98 11.90 2.32
N ALA A 261 -3.31 12.64 3.19
CA ALA A 261 -3.53 14.07 3.34
C ALA A 261 -2.83 14.88 2.24
N PHE A 262 -1.63 14.46 1.81
CA PHE A 262 -0.80 15.28 0.92
C PHE A 262 -0.54 14.67 -0.45
N LEU A 263 -0.40 13.34 -0.56
CA LEU A 263 0.07 12.70 -1.80
C LEU A 263 -1.09 12.17 -2.68
N LEU A 264 -2.03 11.44 -2.11
CA LEU A 264 -3.08 10.73 -2.84
C LEU A 264 -4.47 11.24 -2.49
N TYR A 265 -5.36 11.29 -3.47
CA TYR A 265 -6.78 11.56 -3.26
C TYR A 265 -7.59 10.26 -3.41
N GLY A 266 -8.16 9.78 -2.30
CA GLY A 266 -8.98 8.58 -2.28
C GLY A 266 -10.35 8.78 -2.97
N LYS A 267 -10.75 7.84 -3.83
CA LYS A 267 -12.10 7.84 -4.43
C LYS A 267 -12.56 6.42 -4.78
N TRP A 268 -13.74 6.06 -4.28
CA TRP A 268 -14.33 4.72 -4.45
C TRP A 268 -15.52 4.70 -5.40
N GLU A 269 -16.22 5.82 -5.57
CA GLU A 269 -17.49 5.86 -6.29
C GLU A 269 -17.59 7.08 -7.22
N GLY A 270 -18.53 7.01 -8.16
CA GLY A 270 -18.82 8.07 -9.12
C GLY A 270 -17.81 8.14 -10.28
N SER A 271 -17.74 9.29 -10.94
CA SER A 271 -16.93 9.45 -12.15
C SER A 271 -15.46 9.73 -11.85
N PHE A 272 -14.53 9.01 -12.50
CA PHE A 272 -13.08 9.22 -12.40
C PHE A 272 -12.50 10.16 -13.46
N LYS A 273 -13.33 10.83 -14.29
CA LYS A 273 -12.90 11.62 -15.46
C LYS A 273 -11.90 12.76 -15.19
N GLU A 274 -11.82 13.25 -13.96
CA GLU A 274 -10.90 14.33 -13.55
C GLU A 274 -9.51 13.83 -13.11
N GLY A 275 -9.26 12.53 -13.19
CA GLY A 275 -7.99 11.91 -12.81
C GLY A 275 -7.83 10.55 -13.47
N THR A 276 -6.92 9.76 -12.93
CA THR A 276 -6.70 8.37 -13.35
C THR A 276 -7.61 7.45 -12.55
N HIS A 277 -8.25 6.49 -13.21
CA HIS A 277 -9.01 5.45 -12.50
C HIS A 277 -8.03 4.61 -11.64
N PRO A 278 -8.32 4.31 -10.36
CA PRO A 278 -7.36 3.64 -9.48
C PRO A 278 -6.77 2.33 -10.05
N ALA A 279 -7.60 1.53 -10.73
CA ALA A 279 -7.17 0.27 -11.37
C ALA A 279 -6.24 0.43 -12.59
N GLU A 280 -6.04 1.66 -13.11
CA GLU A 280 -5.10 1.92 -14.20
C GLU A 280 -3.67 2.17 -13.71
N TRP A 281 -3.48 2.41 -12.41
CA TRP A 281 -2.15 2.54 -11.84
C TRP A 281 -1.42 1.19 -11.82
N ASN A 282 -0.16 1.20 -12.23
CA ASN A 282 0.69 0.02 -12.30
C ASN A 282 2.08 0.26 -11.69
N GLY A 283 2.26 1.36 -10.96
CA GLY A 283 3.55 1.75 -10.41
C GLY A 283 3.56 3.15 -9.83
N SER A 284 4.61 3.41 -9.04
CA SER A 284 4.71 4.62 -8.22
C SER A 284 5.30 5.83 -8.96
N ALA A 285 6.08 5.61 -10.02
CA ALA A 285 6.88 6.67 -10.65
C ALA A 285 6.05 7.85 -11.17
N LEU A 286 4.93 7.57 -11.85
CA LEU A 286 4.04 8.60 -12.40
C LEU A 286 3.34 9.40 -11.30
N ILE A 287 2.91 8.71 -10.23
CA ILE A 287 2.29 9.33 -9.05
C ILE A 287 3.28 10.30 -8.40
N MET A 288 4.52 9.86 -8.12
CA MET A 288 5.54 10.70 -7.50
C MET A 288 5.90 11.91 -8.37
N ALA A 289 6.05 11.71 -9.68
CA ALA A 289 6.34 12.79 -10.62
C ALA A 289 5.19 13.82 -10.71
N GLU A 290 3.93 13.36 -10.73
CA GLU A 290 2.76 14.23 -10.78
C GLU A 290 2.61 15.05 -9.49
N PHE A 291 2.80 14.41 -8.33
CA PHE A 291 2.77 15.09 -7.04
C PHE A 291 3.81 16.21 -6.98
N LEU A 292 5.07 15.92 -7.34
CA LEU A 292 6.12 16.94 -7.34
C LEU A 292 5.87 18.06 -8.35
N ARG A 293 5.32 17.74 -9.52
CA ARG A 293 5.04 18.72 -10.57
C ARG A 293 3.91 19.67 -10.19
N THR A 294 2.88 19.17 -9.52
CA THR A 294 1.65 19.93 -9.21
C THR A 294 1.66 20.53 -7.82
N GLY A 295 2.34 19.90 -6.87
CA GLY A 295 2.23 20.20 -5.44
C GLY A 295 0.87 19.80 -4.82
N LEU A 296 0.02 19.10 -5.58
CA LEU A 296 -1.35 18.71 -5.21
C LEU A 296 -1.48 17.20 -5.07
N ARG A 297 -2.52 16.74 -4.35
CA ARG A 297 -2.88 15.31 -4.27
C ARG A 297 -3.16 14.75 -5.66
N VAL A 298 -2.56 13.60 -5.96
CA VAL A 298 -2.76 12.84 -7.21
C VAL A 298 -4.11 12.13 -7.17
N ARG A 299 -4.89 12.28 -8.24
CA ARG A 299 -6.24 11.71 -8.37
C ARG A 299 -6.21 10.52 -9.34
N TYR A 300 -6.72 9.34 -9.01
CA TYR A 300 -7.36 8.89 -7.76
C TYR A 300 -6.69 7.63 -7.21
N ALA A 301 -6.94 7.31 -5.93
CA ALA A 301 -6.39 6.14 -5.27
C ALA A 301 -7.48 5.31 -4.55
N GLN A 302 -7.21 4.02 -4.39
CA GLN A 302 -7.92 3.07 -3.52
C GLN A 302 -6.89 2.30 -2.68
N CYS A 303 -7.33 1.42 -1.76
CA CYS A 303 -6.47 0.76 -0.77
C CYS A 303 -5.19 0.16 -1.35
N PHE A 304 -5.28 -0.59 -2.46
CA PHE A 304 -4.10 -1.15 -3.13
C PHE A 304 -3.11 -0.08 -3.64
N THR A 305 -3.61 1.09 -4.09
CA THR A 305 -2.76 2.22 -4.49
C THR A 305 -2.08 2.84 -3.26
N PHE A 306 -2.81 3.02 -2.16
CA PHE A 306 -2.27 3.55 -0.90
C PHE A 306 -1.16 2.64 -0.36
N ALA A 307 -1.44 1.34 -0.23
CA ALA A 307 -0.49 0.35 0.26
C ALA A 307 0.78 0.28 -0.60
N SER A 308 0.65 0.22 -1.94
CA SER A 308 1.82 0.13 -2.81
C SER A 308 2.68 1.39 -2.79
N ILE A 309 2.08 2.58 -2.63
CA ILE A 309 2.80 3.85 -2.47
C ILE A 309 3.50 3.89 -1.11
N PHE A 310 2.86 3.41 -0.05
CA PHE A 310 3.48 3.30 1.26
C PHE A 310 4.72 2.40 1.22
N VAL A 311 4.62 1.20 0.62
CA VAL A 311 5.78 0.31 0.41
C VAL A 311 6.90 1.01 -0.36
N THR A 312 6.57 1.76 -1.43
CA THR A 312 7.58 2.54 -2.17
C THR A 312 8.32 3.54 -1.28
N ILE A 313 7.59 4.29 -0.44
CA ILE A 313 8.20 5.28 0.47
C ILE A 313 9.04 4.60 1.54
N MET A 314 8.56 3.51 2.15
CA MET A 314 9.29 2.79 3.19
C MET A 314 10.56 2.15 2.66
N ARG A 315 10.51 1.50 1.49
CA ARG A 315 11.71 0.95 0.84
C ARG A 315 12.70 2.05 0.43
N CYS A 316 12.21 3.21 -0.01
CA CYS A 316 13.03 4.38 -0.31
C CYS A 316 13.78 4.88 0.95
N LEU A 317 13.14 4.78 2.11
CA LEU A 317 13.74 5.09 3.42
C LEU A 317 14.55 3.92 4.01
N GLY A 318 14.75 2.83 3.27
CA GLY A 318 15.55 1.69 3.70
C GLY A 318 14.86 0.74 4.67
N VAL A 319 13.52 0.79 4.77
CA VAL A 319 12.71 -0.05 5.66
C VAL A 319 12.09 -1.22 4.89
N PRO A 320 12.31 -2.48 5.31
CA PRO A 320 11.64 -3.63 4.71
C PRO A 320 10.12 -3.51 4.90
N SER A 321 9.38 -3.66 3.80
CA SER A 321 7.92 -3.51 3.79
C SER A 321 7.30 -4.33 2.67
N ARG A 322 6.04 -4.73 2.80
CA ARG A 322 5.28 -5.50 1.80
C ARG A 322 3.79 -5.18 1.87
N THR A 323 3.07 -5.36 0.77
CA THR A 323 1.61 -5.25 0.77
C THR A 323 0.95 -6.53 1.26
N VAL A 324 -0.13 -6.42 2.02
CA VAL A 324 -0.97 -7.54 2.45
C VAL A 324 -2.40 -7.27 2.02
N THR A 325 -3.02 -8.23 1.34
CA THR A 325 -4.43 -8.21 0.96
C THR A 325 -5.22 -9.09 1.93
N CYS A 326 -6.18 -8.51 2.64
CA CYS A 326 -7.18 -9.22 3.43
C CYS A 326 -8.44 -9.45 2.60
N ILE A 327 -8.82 -10.71 2.38
CA ILE A 327 -10.07 -11.07 1.72
C ILE A 327 -11.16 -11.16 2.78
N ARG A 328 -12.33 -10.56 2.50
CA ARG A 328 -13.41 -10.36 3.49
C ARG A 328 -12.95 -9.49 4.68
N SER A 329 -12.35 -8.34 4.39
CA SER A 329 -11.93 -7.39 5.42
C SER A 329 -13.16 -6.73 6.05
N ALA A 330 -13.35 -6.91 7.34
CA ALA A 330 -14.40 -6.23 8.09
C ALA A 330 -14.05 -4.75 8.26
N HIS A 331 -15.03 -3.86 8.20
CA HIS A 331 -14.87 -2.44 8.51
C HIS A 331 -15.84 -2.12 9.65
N ASP A 332 -15.35 -2.37 10.86
CA ASP A 332 -16.00 -2.08 12.13
C ASP A 332 -15.89 -0.58 12.42
N THR A 333 -17.03 0.07 12.68
CA THR A 333 -17.09 1.52 12.91
C THR A 333 -17.51 1.86 14.34
N ASP A 334 -17.99 0.90 15.13
CA ASP A 334 -18.49 1.11 16.49
C ASP A 334 -17.57 0.51 17.58
N HIS A 335 -16.44 -0.06 17.16
CA HIS A 335 -15.42 -0.63 18.01
C HIS A 335 -15.86 -1.90 18.74
N SER A 336 -16.85 -2.64 18.22
CA SER A 336 -17.43 -3.81 18.88
C SER A 336 -16.68 -5.13 18.66
N LEU A 337 -15.73 -5.17 17.71
CA LEU A 337 -15.19 -6.42 17.14
C LEU A 337 -16.27 -7.31 16.51
N THR A 338 -17.40 -6.71 16.14
CA THR A 338 -18.44 -7.35 15.36
C THR A 338 -18.81 -6.48 14.17
N ILE A 339 -19.53 -7.05 13.21
CA ILE A 339 -20.12 -6.30 12.11
C ILE A 339 -21.63 -6.54 12.14
N ASP A 340 -22.38 -5.50 12.50
CA ASP A 340 -23.82 -5.51 12.64
C ASP A 340 -24.51 -5.17 11.32
N LEU A 341 -25.08 -6.19 10.67
CA LEU A 341 -25.77 -6.07 9.39
C LEU A 341 -27.28 -6.09 9.56
N ILE A 342 -27.93 -4.97 9.27
CA ILE A 342 -29.38 -4.82 9.37
C ILE A 342 -30.06 -5.31 8.09
N THR A 343 -31.06 -6.18 8.26
CA THR A 343 -31.95 -6.67 7.21
C THR A 343 -33.40 -6.35 7.56
N ILE A 344 -34.10 -5.64 6.68
CA ILE A 344 -35.51 -5.26 6.84
C ILE A 344 -36.33 -6.00 5.79
N ASN A 345 -37.32 -6.79 6.23
CA ASN A 345 -38.18 -7.60 5.35
C ASN A 345 -37.38 -8.42 4.31
N GLY A 346 -36.26 -9.03 4.74
CA GLY A 346 -35.40 -9.86 3.89
C GLY A 346 -34.53 -9.10 2.89
N LYS A 347 -34.43 -7.77 2.99
CA LYS A 347 -33.49 -6.94 2.22
C LYS A 347 -32.51 -6.24 3.15
N ARG A 348 -31.23 -6.24 2.77
CA ARG A 348 -30.20 -5.48 3.49
C ARG A 348 -30.57 -4.00 3.50
N ALA A 349 -30.51 -3.36 4.66
CA ALA A 349 -30.81 -1.95 4.78
C ALA A 349 -29.74 -1.11 4.07
N ASP A 350 -30.15 -0.03 3.42
CA ASP A 350 -29.24 0.92 2.79
C ASP A 350 -28.53 1.80 3.84
N GLY A 351 -27.35 2.30 3.50
CA GLY A 351 -26.66 3.34 4.29
C GLY A 351 -26.08 2.88 5.62
N GLN A 352 -25.87 1.57 5.81
CA GLN A 352 -25.18 1.03 6.99
C GLN A 352 -23.72 1.53 7.01
N SER A 353 -23.23 1.95 8.18
CA SER A 353 -21.84 2.41 8.37
C SER A 353 -20.86 1.23 8.31
N GLU A 354 -21.25 0.10 8.89
CA GLU A 354 -20.43 -1.10 8.92
C GLU A 354 -20.57 -1.91 7.63
N SER A 355 -19.45 -2.49 7.22
CA SER A 355 -19.39 -3.23 5.96
C SER A 355 -18.33 -4.31 6.00
N ILE A 356 -18.41 -5.23 5.04
CA ILE A 356 -17.40 -6.25 4.87
C ILE A 356 -16.96 -6.20 3.43
N TRP A 357 -15.76 -5.70 3.22
CA TRP A 357 -15.19 -5.46 1.92
C TRP A 357 -14.84 -6.80 1.29
N ASN A 358 -15.00 -6.91 -0.03
CA ASN A 358 -14.57 -8.10 -0.75
C ASN A 358 -13.07 -8.34 -0.53
N PHE A 359 -12.29 -7.26 -0.53
CA PHE A 359 -10.92 -7.25 -0.05
C PHE A 359 -10.47 -5.85 0.39
N HIS A 360 -9.46 -5.80 1.22
CA HIS A 360 -8.72 -4.60 1.59
C HIS A 360 -7.22 -4.84 1.51
N VAL A 361 -6.43 -3.79 1.29
CA VAL A 361 -4.97 -3.90 1.13
C VAL A 361 -4.28 -2.85 1.99
N TRP A 362 -3.40 -3.31 2.88
CA TRP A 362 -2.54 -2.47 3.73
C TRP A 362 -1.06 -2.80 3.55
N THR A 363 -0.21 -2.16 4.33
CA THR A 363 1.23 -2.39 4.35
C THR A 363 1.68 -3.04 5.65
N GLU A 364 2.57 -4.01 5.56
CA GLU A 364 3.40 -4.41 6.70
C GLU A 364 4.78 -3.76 6.60
N ILE A 365 5.31 -3.28 7.72
CA ILE A 365 6.69 -2.83 7.86
C ILE A 365 7.42 -3.70 8.88
N TRP A 366 8.72 -3.90 8.69
CA TRP A 366 9.55 -4.62 9.65
C TRP A 366 10.25 -3.65 10.60
N CYS A 367 9.99 -3.77 11.90
CA CYS A 367 10.77 -3.10 12.92
C CYS A 367 10.68 -3.78 14.29
N ARG A 368 11.65 -3.45 15.15
CA ARG A 368 11.57 -3.70 16.58
C ARG A 368 10.66 -2.68 17.26
N ARG A 369 9.87 -3.12 18.22
CA ARG A 369 8.94 -2.32 19.03
C ARG A 369 9.53 -2.09 20.41
N ILE A 370 10.60 -1.28 20.45
CA ILE A 370 11.27 -0.92 21.71
C ILE A 370 10.39 -0.10 22.66
N ASP A 371 9.26 0.39 22.16
CA ASP A 371 8.19 1.05 22.90
C ASP A 371 7.20 0.07 23.57
N LEU A 372 7.24 -1.22 23.22
CA LEU A 372 6.35 -2.26 23.73
C LEU A 372 7.11 -3.32 24.56
N PRO A 373 6.39 -4.19 25.31
CA PRO A 373 6.99 -5.37 25.92
C PRO A 373 7.63 -6.32 24.89
N VAL A 374 8.55 -7.17 25.36
CA VAL A 374 9.19 -8.18 24.51
C VAL A 374 8.14 -9.10 23.87
N GLY A 375 8.32 -9.39 22.58
CA GLY A 375 7.47 -10.29 21.80
C GLY A 375 6.74 -9.62 20.63
N PHE A 376 6.77 -8.29 20.52
CA PHE A 376 6.04 -7.56 19.47
C PHE A 376 6.91 -7.01 18.34
N ASP A 377 8.17 -7.43 18.29
CA ASP A 377 9.09 -7.14 17.17
C ASP A 377 8.64 -7.85 15.88
N GLY A 378 9.09 -7.33 14.74
CA GLY A 378 8.88 -7.96 13.43
C GLY A 378 7.87 -7.19 12.59
N TRP A 379 6.92 -7.90 11.99
CA TRP A 379 5.94 -7.30 11.09
C TRP A 379 4.88 -6.47 11.84
N GLN A 380 4.68 -5.24 11.37
CA GLN A 380 3.70 -4.29 11.90
C GLN A 380 2.76 -3.84 10.79
N VAL A 381 1.45 -3.91 11.01
CA VAL A 381 0.41 -3.40 10.12
C VAL A 381 0.39 -1.88 10.17
N VAL A 382 0.44 -1.24 9.01
CA VAL A 382 0.29 0.21 8.82
C VAL A 382 -0.60 0.43 7.60
N ASP A 383 -1.62 1.27 7.74
CA ASP A 383 -2.55 1.56 6.65
C ASP A 383 -2.67 3.05 6.38
N ALA A 384 -2.42 3.45 5.14
CA ALA A 384 -2.59 4.82 4.66
C ALA A 384 -3.97 5.08 4.06
N THR A 385 -4.80 4.04 3.91
CA THR A 385 -6.17 4.20 3.43
C THR A 385 -6.98 4.96 4.49
N PRO A 386 -7.61 6.10 4.14
CA PRO A 386 -8.37 6.88 5.11
C PRO A 386 -9.74 6.20 5.37
N GLN A 387 -9.77 5.24 6.30
CA GLN A 387 -10.98 4.58 6.79
C GLN A 387 -11.46 5.22 8.09
N GLU A 388 -10.73 4.98 9.18
CA GLU A 388 -11.04 5.52 10.51
C GLU A 388 -10.03 6.58 10.95
N GLU A 389 -10.50 7.52 11.77
CA GLU A 389 -9.63 8.49 12.42
C GLU A 389 -8.98 7.88 13.67
N SER A 390 -7.69 8.13 13.84
CA SER A 390 -6.93 7.80 15.04
C SER A 390 -6.23 9.05 15.55
N ASP A 391 -6.50 9.43 16.80
CA ASP A 391 -6.12 10.74 17.37
C ASP A 391 -6.66 11.93 16.55
N GLY A 392 -7.87 11.78 15.98
CA GLY A 392 -8.56 12.85 15.22
C GLY A 392 -7.99 13.15 13.84
N VAL A 393 -7.19 12.23 13.27
CA VAL A 393 -6.68 12.31 11.90
C VAL A 393 -6.70 10.92 11.25
N TYR A 394 -6.80 10.85 9.92
CA TYR A 394 -6.74 9.58 9.18
C TYR A 394 -5.31 9.01 9.15
N GLN A 395 -4.94 8.26 10.19
CA GLN A 395 -3.69 7.49 10.33
C GLN A 395 -4.01 6.13 10.94
N CYS A 396 -3.23 5.10 10.61
CA CYS A 396 -3.46 3.76 11.16
C CYS A 396 -2.14 2.98 11.34
N GLY A 397 -1.96 2.38 12.51
CA GLY A 397 -0.77 1.61 12.91
C GLY A 397 0.40 2.48 13.42
N PRO A 398 1.58 1.89 13.64
CA PRO A 398 1.93 0.48 13.42
C PRO A 398 1.38 -0.46 14.50
N MET A 399 0.69 -1.53 14.09
CA MET A 399 0.15 -2.57 14.98
C MET A 399 0.91 -3.90 14.83
N PRO A 400 1.44 -4.51 15.89
CA PRO A 400 2.18 -5.76 15.77
C PRO A 400 1.28 -6.89 15.26
N VAL A 401 1.72 -7.60 14.23
CA VAL A 401 1.01 -8.80 13.72
C VAL A 401 0.89 -9.86 14.82
N GLU A 402 1.89 -9.98 15.69
CA GLU A 402 1.87 -10.90 16.83
C GLU A 402 0.76 -10.56 17.85
N ALA A 403 0.48 -9.27 18.07
CA ALA A 403 -0.59 -8.85 18.96
C ALA A 403 -1.98 -9.19 18.39
N ILE A 404 -2.15 -9.08 17.07
CA ILE A 404 -3.36 -9.52 16.37
C ILE A 404 -3.52 -11.04 16.53
N LYS A 405 -2.46 -11.80 16.27
CA LYS A 405 -2.47 -13.27 16.38
C LYS A 405 -2.83 -13.78 17.77
N THR A 406 -2.32 -13.13 18.80
CA THR A 406 -2.48 -13.58 20.19
C THR A 406 -3.66 -12.94 20.91
N GLY A 407 -4.40 -12.02 20.27
CA GLY A 407 -5.51 -11.29 20.88
C GLY A 407 -5.08 -10.37 22.02
N ARG A 408 -3.78 -10.00 22.07
CA ARG A 408 -3.19 -9.14 23.10
C ARG A 408 -3.22 -7.67 22.66
N LEU A 409 -4.37 -7.03 22.84
CA LEU A 409 -4.71 -5.71 22.32
C LEU A 409 -4.67 -4.58 23.36
N GLY A 410 -4.80 -4.88 24.66
CA GLY A 410 -5.21 -3.91 25.69
C GLY A 410 -4.34 -2.66 25.77
N ASP A 411 -3.04 -2.82 26.00
CA ASP A 411 -2.07 -1.71 26.13
C ASP A 411 -1.15 -1.58 24.90
N ILE A 412 -1.52 -2.22 23.78
CA ILE A 412 -0.69 -2.25 22.58
C ILE A 412 -1.12 -1.16 21.61
N ALA A 413 -0.31 -0.10 21.56
CA ALA A 413 -0.45 0.91 20.53
C ALA A 413 0.02 0.35 19.16
N TYR A 414 -0.63 0.64 18.04
CA TYR A 414 -1.74 1.57 17.84
C TYR A 414 -2.92 0.87 17.14
N ASP A 415 -4.12 1.41 17.28
CA ASP A 415 -5.29 1.05 16.46
C ASP A 415 -5.68 -0.44 16.54
N ALA A 416 -5.35 -1.07 17.66
CA ALA A 416 -5.45 -2.52 17.88
C ALA A 416 -6.86 -3.07 17.62
N TRP A 417 -7.88 -2.38 18.11
CA TRP A 417 -9.28 -2.77 17.96
C TRP A 417 -9.71 -2.79 16.49
N PHE A 418 -9.42 -1.72 15.74
CA PHE A 418 -9.78 -1.59 14.33
C PHE A 418 -9.12 -2.69 13.50
N ILE A 419 -7.78 -2.78 13.58
CA ILE A 419 -7.00 -3.73 12.77
C ILE A 419 -7.31 -5.18 13.14
N TYR A 420 -7.59 -5.49 14.42
CA TYR A 420 -8.03 -6.83 14.82
C TYR A 420 -9.42 -7.14 14.26
N GLY A 421 -10.36 -6.19 14.35
CA GLY A 421 -11.70 -6.30 13.80
C GLY A 421 -11.67 -6.63 12.31
N GLU A 422 -10.80 -5.98 11.54
CA GLU A 422 -10.66 -6.21 10.08
C GLU A 422 -10.47 -7.68 9.70
N VAL A 423 -9.82 -8.47 10.56
CA VAL A 423 -9.47 -9.88 10.29
C VAL A 423 -10.25 -10.91 11.10
N ASN A 424 -10.85 -10.52 12.22
CA ASN A 424 -11.44 -11.44 13.21
C ASN A 424 -12.86 -11.06 13.66
N ALA A 425 -13.48 -10.01 13.12
CA ALA A 425 -14.82 -9.61 13.58
C ALA A 425 -15.88 -10.70 13.30
N ASP A 426 -16.73 -10.95 14.29
CA ASP A 426 -17.91 -11.79 14.11
C ASP A 426 -18.99 -10.99 13.36
N ILE A 427 -19.65 -11.60 12.38
CA ILE A 427 -20.67 -10.90 11.58
C ILE A 427 -22.04 -11.26 12.11
N VAL A 428 -22.80 -10.26 12.56
CA VAL A 428 -24.13 -10.42 13.13
C VAL A 428 -25.16 -9.84 12.18
N MET A 429 -26.01 -10.67 11.62
CA MET A 429 -27.13 -10.26 10.78
C MET A 429 -28.39 -10.14 11.62
N TRP A 430 -28.92 -8.93 11.75
CA TRP A 430 -30.13 -8.63 12.50
C TRP A 430 -31.34 -8.51 11.59
N PHE A 431 -32.42 -9.23 11.89
CA PHE A 431 -33.62 -9.25 11.06
C PHE A 431 -34.76 -8.48 11.72
N TYR A 432 -35.27 -7.47 11.00
CA TYR A 432 -36.37 -6.61 11.41
C TYR A 432 -37.54 -6.70 10.45
N LYS A 433 -38.76 -6.51 10.98
CA LYS A 433 -39.90 -6.15 10.14
C LYS A 433 -39.95 -4.65 9.93
N ALA A 434 -40.50 -4.21 8.80
CA ALA A 434 -40.64 -2.79 8.50
C ALA A 434 -41.40 -2.04 9.61
N GLY A 435 -40.77 -1.03 10.20
CA GLY A 435 -41.34 -0.19 11.24
C GLY A 435 -41.19 -0.71 12.68
N GLU A 436 -40.60 -1.90 12.88
CA GLU A 436 -40.29 -2.43 14.22
C GLU A 436 -38.92 -1.94 14.71
N GLN A 437 -38.79 -1.71 16.01
CA GLN A 437 -37.53 -1.26 16.64
C GLN A 437 -36.68 -2.39 17.22
N GLU A 438 -37.25 -3.58 17.39
CA GLU A 438 -36.57 -4.76 17.92
C GLU A 438 -36.42 -5.81 16.81
N PRO A 439 -35.27 -6.49 16.72
CA PRO A 439 -35.09 -7.56 15.77
C PRO A 439 -35.95 -8.76 16.19
N TYR A 440 -36.61 -9.41 15.22
CA TYR A 440 -37.37 -10.64 15.50
C TYR A 440 -36.48 -11.89 15.45
N ASP A 441 -35.30 -11.79 14.85
CA ASP A 441 -34.32 -12.87 14.73
C ASP A 441 -32.92 -12.29 14.45
N PHE A 442 -31.87 -13.11 14.63
CA PHE A 442 -30.52 -12.80 14.21
C PHE A 442 -29.73 -14.04 13.82
N ALA A 443 -28.72 -13.88 12.97
CA ALA A 443 -27.78 -14.93 12.59
C ALA A 443 -26.34 -14.45 12.79
N VAL A 444 -25.45 -15.35 13.20
CA VAL A 444 -24.03 -15.03 13.42
C VAL A 444 -23.16 -15.85 12.50
N ASN A 445 -22.20 -15.20 11.83
CA ASN A 445 -21.12 -15.86 11.12
C ASN A 445 -19.77 -15.48 11.74
N MET A 446 -19.18 -16.48 12.38
CA MET A 446 -17.94 -16.36 13.13
C MET A 446 -16.68 -16.59 12.29
N ASN A 447 -16.81 -17.09 11.05
CA ASN A 447 -15.68 -17.61 10.27
C ASN A 447 -15.52 -16.89 8.91
N ASP A 448 -15.99 -15.65 8.77
CA ASP A 448 -16.04 -14.97 7.47
C ASP A 448 -15.17 -13.70 7.37
N ALA A 449 -14.92 -12.96 8.44
CA ALA A 449 -13.91 -11.91 8.40
C ALA A 449 -12.52 -12.50 8.12
N GLY A 450 -11.71 -11.86 7.28
CA GLY A 450 -10.32 -12.26 7.05
C GLY A 450 -10.10 -13.68 6.53
N ARG A 451 -10.95 -14.19 5.61
CA ARG A 451 -10.84 -15.56 5.04
C ARG A 451 -9.44 -15.90 4.51
N ALA A 452 -8.73 -14.90 3.99
CA ALA A 452 -7.35 -15.06 3.57
C ALA A 452 -6.56 -13.77 3.69
N LEU A 453 -5.30 -13.88 4.12
CA LEU A 453 -4.34 -12.80 4.09
C LEU A 453 -3.22 -13.16 3.13
N LEU A 454 -3.09 -12.38 2.06
CA LEU A 454 -2.25 -12.69 0.90
C LEU A 454 -1.17 -11.64 0.73
N THR A 455 0.08 -12.08 0.57
CA THR A 455 1.21 -11.20 0.28
C THR A 455 1.98 -11.69 -0.94
N VAL A 456 2.83 -10.82 -1.46
CA VAL A 456 3.74 -11.16 -2.54
C VAL A 456 4.63 -12.37 -2.18
N ASN A 457 4.77 -13.31 -3.12
CA ASN A 457 5.58 -14.53 -2.99
C ASN A 457 7.01 -14.29 -3.52
N ALA A 458 7.86 -15.31 -3.62
CA ALA A 458 9.22 -15.21 -4.16
C ALA A 458 9.23 -14.55 -5.57
N PRO A 459 10.35 -13.92 -5.99
CA PRO A 459 10.47 -13.31 -7.31
C PRO A 459 10.05 -14.24 -8.44
N GLY A 460 9.27 -13.71 -9.39
CA GLY A 460 8.78 -14.46 -10.56
C GLY A 460 7.55 -15.34 -10.30
N ILE A 461 7.11 -15.51 -9.05
CA ILE A 461 5.88 -16.23 -8.71
C ILE A 461 4.72 -15.23 -8.62
N ILE A 462 3.66 -15.49 -9.39
CA ILE A 462 2.44 -14.65 -9.44
C ILE A 462 1.48 -15.06 -8.32
N GLU A 463 1.45 -16.34 -7.98
CA GLU A 463 0.60 -16.88 -6.93
C GLU A 463 0.99 -16.28 -5.56
N PRO A 464 0.02 -15.76 -4.78
CA PRO A 464 0.30 -15.16 -3.49
C PRO A 464 0.83 -16.18 -2.49
N LEU A 465 1.65 -15.70 -1.56
CA LEU A 465 1.91 -16.41 -0.31
C LEU A 465 0.75 -16.12 0.64
N ASN A 466 0.07 -17.16 1.11
CA ASN A 466 -0.96 -17.03 2.13
C ASN A 466 -0.29 -16.99 3.52
N ILE A 467 -0.55 -15.93 4.27
CA ILE A 467 0.00 -15.65 5.60
C ILE A 467 -1.10 -15.55 6.67
N THR A 468 -2.30 -16.11 6.44
CA THR A 468 -3.42 -16.07 7.39
C THR A 468 -3.03 -16.58 8.77
N THR A 469 -2.22 -17.64 8.84
CA THR A 469 -1.73 -18.25 10.09
C THR A 469 -0.77 -17.36 10.88
N ASN A 470 -0.30 -16.27 10.29
CA ASN A 470 0.47 -15.25 11.00
C ASN A 470 -0.42 -14.27 11.76
N TYR A 471 -1.70 -14.14 11.36
CA TYR A 471 -2.64 -13.18 11.93
C TYR A 471 -3.70 -13.81 12.82
N LYS A 472 -4.06 -15.06 12.56
CA LYS A 472 -5.09 -15.76 13.34
C LYS A 472 -4.93 -17.26 13.32
N GLU A 473 -5.51 -17.88 14.33
CA GLU A 473 -5.65 -19.32 14.45
C GLU A 473 -6.65 -19.86 13.41
N PRO A 474 -6.62 -21.17 13.07
CA PRO A 474 -7.55 -21.75 12.13
C PRO A 474 -9.02 -21.59 12.57
N GLU A 475 -9.87 -21.19 11.63
CA GLU A 475 -11.30 -21.01 11.86
C GLU A 475 -11.94 -22.25 12.50
N SER A 476 -12.92 -22.01 13.38
CA SER A 476 -13.65 -23.05 14.11
C SER A 476 -12.79 -23.90 15.06
N SER A 477 -11.54 -23.52 15.34
CA SER A 477 -10.72 -24.15 16.36
C SER A 477 -10.98 -23.56 17.76
N GLU A 478 -10.77 -24.37 18.80
CA GLU A 478 -10.90 -23.90 20.19
C GLU A 478 -9.93 -22.76 20.52
N ASN A 479 -8.73 -22.79 19.93
CA ASN A 479 -7.72 -21.75 20.12
C ASN A 479 -8.17 -20.43 19.52
N GLU A 480 -8.72 -20.45 18.31
CA GLU A 480 -9.22 -19.27 17.62
C GLU A 480 -10.33 -18.59 18.45
N ARG A 481 -11.33 -19.36 18.90
CA ARG A 481 -12.36 -18.82 19.80
C ARG A 481 -11.79 -18.30 21.12
N SER A 482 -10.81 -18.99 21.70
CA SER A 482 -10.16 -18.56 22.95
C SER A 482 -9.42 -17.23 22.78
N VAL A 483 -8.71 -17.04 21.66
CA VAL A 483 -8.02 -15.80 21.31
C VAL A 483 -9.02 -14.67 21.07
N HIS A 484 -10.11 -14.92 20.36
CA HIS A 484 -11.16 -13.91 20.14
C HIS A 484 -11.81 -13.47 21.46
N MET A 485 -12.14 -14.42 22.35
CA MET A 485 -12.65 -14.11 23.68
C MET A 485 -11.63 -13.36 24.55
N GLN A 486 -10.34 -13.60 24.39
CA GLN A 486 -9.29 -12.80 25.03
C GLN A 486 -9.29 -11.36 24.50
N ALA A 487 -9.31 -11.17 23.18
CA ALA A 487 -9.36 -9.84 22.56
C ALA A 487 -10.56 -9.03 23.07
N LEU A 488 -11.76 -9.61 23.07
CA LEU A 488 -12.99 -8.99 23.60
C LEU A 488 -12.84 -8.54 25.06
N ARG A 489 -12.13 -9.32 25.89
CA ARG A 489 -11.84 -8.95 27.29
C ARG A 489 -10.83 -7.81 27.38
N GLU A 490 -9.76 -7.85 26.60
CA GLU A 490 -8.71 -6.84 26.63
C GLU A 490 -9.21 -5.46 26.17
N VAL A 491 -10.08 -5.40 25.16
CA VAL A 491 -10.74 -4.16 24.71
C VAL A 491 -12.01 -3.82 25.48
N ARG A 492 -12.39 -4.64 26.48
CA ARG A 492 -13.50 -4.43 27.42
C ARG A 492 -14.88 -4.26 26.75
N ILE A 493 -15.15 -4.97 25.66
CA ILE A 493 -16.43 -4.86 24.92
C ILE A 493 -17.62 -5.19 25.82
N ALA A 494 -17.53 -6.28 26.59
CA ALA A 494 -18.60 -6.72 27.49
C ALA A 494 -18.97 -5.67 28.56
N GLU A 495 -18.04 -4.80 28.95
CA GLU A 495 -18.30 -3.71 29.90
C GLU A 495 -19.04 -2.54 29.24
N ARG A 496 -18.82 -2.33 27.93
CA ARG A 496 -19.40 -1.22 27.16
C ARG A 496 -20.79 -1.55 26.64
N GLU A 497 -21.08 -2.83 26.36
CA GLU A 497 -22.27 -3.19 25.57
C GLU A 497 -23.01 -4.44 26.08
N ASP A 498 -24.23 -4.23 26.56
CA ASP A 498 -25.12 -5.30 27.05
C ASP A 498 -25.59 -6.27 25.95
N LYS A 499 -25.70 -5.80 24.68
CA LYS A 499 -26.13 -6.64 23.54
C LYS A 499 -25.15 -7.80 23.29
N PHE A 500 -23.84 -7.55 23.37
CA PHE A 500 -22.82 -8.58 23.17
C PHE A 500 -22.67 -9.50 24.37
N ARG A 501 -22.92 -9.00 25.59
CA ARG A 501 -23.04 -9.87 26.76
C ARG A 501 -24.12 -10.93 26.55
N ARG A 502 -25.27 -10.56 25.96
CA ARG A 502 -26.34 -11.52 25.63
C ARG A 502 -25.98 -12.44 24.47
N LEU A 503 -25.33 -11.92 23.43
CA LEU A 503 -24.90 -12.68 22.26
C LEU A 503 -23.97 -13.85 22.64
N TYR A 504 -22.96 -13.59 23.47
CA TYR A 504 -21.97 -14.60 23.87
C TYR A 504 -22.37 -15.41 25.12
N ALA A 505 -23.32 -14.94 25.94
CA ALA A 505 -23.80 -15.68 27.13
C ALA A 505 -24.95 -16.65 26.84
N ASN A 506 -25.87 -16.27 25.94
CA ASN A 506 -26.95 -17.14 25.53
C ASN A 506 -26.47 -17.91 24.30
N GLY A 507 -25.93 -19.11 24.50
CA GLY A 507 -25.48 -19.96 23.40
C GLY A 507 -26.47 -19.94 22.24
N TYR A 508 -25.99 -19.56 21.06
CA TYR A 508 -26.80 -19.48 19.85
C TYR A 508 -27.37 -20.86 19.54
N THR A 509 -28.70 -20.97 19.50
CA THR A 509 -29.39 -22.15 19.00
C THR A 509 -29.77 -21.86 17.55
N PRO A 510 -29.20 -22.55 16.55
CA PRO A 510 -29.53 -22.29 15.16
C PRO A 510 -31.03 -22.40 14.93
N PRO A 511 -31.65 -21.52 14.13
CA PRO A 511 -33.04 -21.65 13.74
C PRO A 511 -33.26 -23.00 13.03
N ILE A 512 -34.48 -23.52 13.13
CA ILE A 512 -34.89 -24.77 12.48
C ILE A 512 -34.72 -24.60 10.95
N GLU A 513 -33.80 -25.38 10.35
CA GLU A 513 -33.60 -25.42 8.90
C GLU A 513 -34.55 -26.44 8.23
N ASP A 514 -35.78 -26.03 7.89
CA ASP A 514 -36.68 -26.89 7.10
C ASP A 514 -36.15 -27.09 5.68
N VAL A 515 -35.72 -26.00 5.03
CA VAL A 515 -35.20 -26.02 3.66
C VAL A 515 -33.80 -25.45 3.63
N VAL A 516 -32.84 -26.21 3.08
CA VAL A 516 -31.46 -25.75 2.89
C VAL A 516 -31.23 -25.35 1.46
N LEU A 517 -30.50 -24.24 1.29
CA LEU A 517 -30.01 -23.76 0.01
C LEU A 517 -28.50 -23.97 -0.07
N ALA A 518 -28.02 -24.36 -1.23
CA ALA A 518 -26.59 -24.40 -1.52
C ALA A 518 -26.33 -23.93 -2.95
N ILE A 519 -25.45 -22.95 -3.12
CA ILE A 519 -24.93 -22.57 -4.43
C ILE A 519 -23.73 -23.48 -4.71
N PRO A 520 -23.75 -24.30 -5.76
CA PRO A 520 -22.55 -25.03 -6.19
C PRO A 520 -21.48 -24.04 -6.63
N ASP A 521 -20.21 -24.38 -6.38
CA ASP A 521 -19.05 -23.59 -6.78
C ASP A 521 -19.18 -23.04 -8.21
N ILE A 522 -19.18 -21.71 -8.33
CA ILE A 522 -19.22 -21.05 -9.63
C ILE A 522 -17.81 -21.08 -10.23
N GLU A 523 -17.68 -21.68 -11.42
CA GLU A 523 -16.43 -21.70 -12.17
C GLU A 523 -16.08 -20.31 -12.75
N ARG A 524 -14.81 -20.11 -13.10
CA ARG A 524 -14.35 -18.88 -13.76
C ARG A 524 -15.09 -18.67 -15.08
N ILE A 525 -15.69 -17.49 -15.24
CA ILE A 525 -16.48 -17.13 -16.42
C ILE A 525 -15.63 -16.28 -17.36
N ASN A 526 -15.49 -16.71 -18.61
CA ASN A 526 -14.77 -15.91 -19.61
C ASN A 526 -15.57 -14.68 -20.04
N TYR A 527 -14.88 -13.58 -20.28
CA TYR A 527 -15.48 -12.36 -20.80
C TYR A 527 -16.27 -12.62 -22.10
N GLY A 528 -17.53 -12.19 -22.12
CA GLY A 528 -18.44 -12.34 -23.26
C GLY A 528 -19.12 -13.71 -23.45
N SER A 529 -18.93 -14.68 -22.54
CA SER A 529 -19.67 -15.94 -22.57
C SER A 529 -21.08 -15.83 -21.96
N LYS A 530 -21.89 -16.88 -22.11
CA LYS A 530 -23.12 -17.02 -21.30
C LYS A 530 -22.74 -17.45 -19.88
N ILE A 531 -23.47 -16.98 -18.88
CA ILE A 531 -23.30 -17.39 -17.48
C ILE A 531 -24.40 -18.39 -17.14
N LEU A 532 -24.00 -19.52 -16.56
CA LEU A 532 -24.90 -20.55 -16.03
C LEU A 532 -24.72 -20.60 -14.52
N LEU A 533 -25.77 -20.28 -13.78
CA LEU A 533 -25.78 -20.26 -12.31
C LEU A 533 -26.74 -21.35 -11.83
N SER A 534 -26.48 -21.92 -10.66
CA SER A 534 -27.36 -22.94 -10.08
C SER A 534 -27.55 -22.76 -8.60
N VAL A 535 -28.67 -23.23 -8.08
CA VAL A 535 -28.92 -23.36 -6.64
C VAL A 535 -29.58 -24.71 -6.38
N ASN A 536 -29.09 -25.42 -5.38
CA ASN A 536 -29.67 -26.66 -4.88
C ASN A 536 -30.57 -26.31 -3.69
N LEU A 537 -31.75 -26.91 -3.65
CA LEU A 537 -32.69 -26.84 -2.55
C LEU A 537 -32.90 -28.24 -1.97
N GLU A 538 -32.95 -28.35 -0.65
CA GLU A 538 -33.25 -29.60 0.04
C GLU A 538 -34.27 -29.34 1.15
N ASN A 539 -35.46 -29.92 1.03
CA ASN A 539 -36.41 -29.97 2.14
C ASN A 539 -35.98 -31.07 3.10
N LYS A 540 -35.48 -30.72 4.29
CA LYS A 540 -35.03 -31.66 5.34
C LYS A 540 -36.18 -32.25 6.17
N THR A 541 -37.42 -31.88 5.88
CA THR A 541 -38.58 -32.25 6.72
C THR A 541 -39.42 -33.37 6.10
N SER A 542 -40.23 -34.00 6.96
CA SER A 542 -41.28 -34.94 6.59
C SER A 542 -42.59 -34.25 6.17
N MET A 543 -42.59 -32.94 5.98
CA MET A 543 -43.75 -32.16 5.53
C MET A 543 -43.45 -31.48 4.20
N ASN A 544 -44.49 -31.22 3.41
CA ASN A 544 -44.31 -30.43 2.19
C ASN A 544 -44.01 -28.96 2.53
N ARG A 545 -43.25 -28.30 1.67
CA ARG A 545 -42.85 -26.89 1.81
C ARG A 545 -43.07 -26.11 0.53
N THR A 546 -43.54 -24.87 0.70
CA THR A 546 -43.68 -23.89 -0.38
C THR A 546 -42.64 -22.79 -0.19
N VAL A 547 -41.74 -22.67 -1.16
CA VAL A 547 -40.55 -21.81 -1.08
C VAL A 547 -40.64 -20.71 -2.12
N ASP A 548 -40.77 -19.46 -1.68
CA ASP A 548 -40.65 -18.29 -2.55
C ASP A 548 -39.18 -17.89 -2.67
N LEU A 549 -38.66 -17.87 -3.90
CA LEU A 549 -37.26 -17.64 -4.22
C LEU A 549 -37.07 -16.34 -5.00
N THR A 550 -36.06 -15.57 -4.60
CA THR A 550 -35.51 -14.46 -5.38
C THR A 550 -34.02 -14.70 -5.61
N ALA A 551 -33.60 -14.80 -6.86
CA ALA A 551 -32.20 -14.96 -7.24
C ALA A 551 -31.72 -13.73 -8.02
N CYS A 552 -30.62 -13.13 -7.57
CA CYS A 552 -30.05 -11.90 -8.13
C CYS A 552 -28.60 -12.13 -8.55
N LEU A 553 -28.26 -11.72 -9.78
CA LEU A 553 -26.88 -11.54 -10.22
C LEU A 553 -26.56 -10.05 -10.27
N SER A 554 -25.51 -9.66 -9.55
CA SER A 554 -25.07 -8.27 -9.42
C SER A 554 -23.57 -8.14 -9.63
N ALA A 555 -23.13 -7.00 -10.14
CA ALA A 555 -21.73 -6.57 -10.09
C ALA A 555 -21.50 -5.76 -8.81
N GLU A 556 -20.39 -6.00 -8.13
CA GLU A 556 -20.03 -5.33 -6.88
C GLU A 556 -18.70 -4.59 -6.96
N ASP A 557 -18.58 -3.47 -6.27
CA ASP A 557 -17.25 -2.89 -6.04
C ASP A 557 -16.45 -3.72 -5.02
N HIS A 558 -15.21 -3.32 -4.75
CA HIS A 558 -14.36 -4.02 -3.78
C HIS A 558 -14.81 -3.85 -2.33
N LYS A 559 -15.72 -2.90 -2.02
CA LYS A 559 -16.36 -2.79 -0.70
C LYS A 559 -17.54 -3.76 -0.54
N GLY A 560 -17.88 -4.52 -1.59
CA GLY A 560 -19.04 -5.41 -1.60
C GLY A 560 -20.35 -4.67 -1.87
N LYS A 561 -20.32 -3.41 -2.29
CA LYS A 561 -21.51 -2.65 -2.65
C LYS A 561 -21.94 -3.01 -4.07
N VAL A 562 -23.22 -3.32 -4.25
CA VAL A 562 -23.80 -3.53 -5.58
C VAL A 562 -23.72 -2.24 -6.39
N VAL A 563 -22.91 -2.26 -7.47
CA VAL A 563 -22.79 -1.15 -8.41
C VAL A 563 -23.80 -1.25 -9.55
N PHE A 564 -24.17 -2.48 -9.93
CA PHE A 564 -25.15 -2.74 -10.97
C PHE A 564 -25.80 -4.11 -10.77
N GLN A 565 -27.14 -4.16 -10.79
CA GLN A 565 -27.87 -5.42 -10.82
C GLN A 565 -28.01 -5.88 -12.27
N VAL A 566 -27.38 -7.00 -12.61
CA VAL A 566 -27.40 -7.58 -13.96
C VAL A 566 -28.76 -8.19 -14.25
N LYS A 567 -29.28 -9.01 -13.33
CA LYS A 567 -30.54 -9.75 -13.55
C LYS A 567 -31.16 -10.22 -12.25
N GLU A 568 -32.50 -10.27 -12.21
CA GLU A 568 -33.30 -10.80 -11.10
C GLU A 568 -34.25 -11.88 -11.62
N TYR A 569 -34.43 -12.94 -10.84
CA TYR A 569 -35.41 -14.00 -11.05
C TYR A 569 -36.26 -14.17 -9.81
N LYS A 570 -37.58 -14.28 -9.97
CA LYS A 570 -38.53 -14.58 -8.90
C LYS A 570 -39.35 -15.81 -9.26
N MET A 571 -39.48 -16.76 -8.35
CA MET A 571 -40.26 -17.98 -8.56
C MET A 571 -40.72 -18.60 -7.24
N THR A 572 -41.72 -19.48 -7.32
CA THR A 572 -42.20 -20.30 -6.19
C THR A 572 -41.93 -21.76 -6.50
N GLN A 573 -41.39 -22.50 -5.53
CA GLN A 573 -41.13 -23.95 -5.62
C GLN A 573 -41.95 -24.71 -4.58
N HIS A 574 -42.50 -25.84 -4.98
CA HIS A 574 -43.21 -26.76 -4.10
C HIS A 574 -42.34 -28.00 -3.89
N LEU A 575 -41.74 -28.12 -2.71
CA LEU A 575 -40.87 -29.24 -2.36
C LEU A 575 -41.66 -30.25 -1.54
N VAL A 576 -41.73 -31.50 -2.01
CA VAL A 576 -42.28 -32.59 -1.22
C VAL A 576 -41.30 -33.02 -0.13
N THR A 577 -41.74 -33.88 0.77
CA THR A 577 -40.93 -34.40 1.89
C THR A 577 -39.57 -34.92 1.43
N ASN A 578 -38.48 -34.50 2.05
CA ASN A 578 -37.12 -34.94 1.73
C ASN A 578 -36.65 -34.68 0.27
N GLN A 579 -37.36 -33.84 -0.51
CA GLN A 579 -37.01 -33.58 -1.90
C GLN A 579 -35.75 -32.72 -2.01
N LYS A 580 -34.88 -33.11 -2.95
CA LYS A 580 -33.76 -32.30 -3.44
C LYS A 580 -34.10 -31.80 -4.85
N GLU A 581 -33.93 -30.51 -5.07
CA GLU A 581 -34.24 -29.85 -6.35
C GLU A 581 -33.04 -28.99 -6.78
N LYS A 582 -32.75 -28.92 -8.08
CA LYS A 582 -31.68 -28.08 -8.62
C LYS A 582 -32.24 -27.13 -9.66
N LEU A 583 -32.15 -25.83 -9.38
CA LEU A 583 -32.57 -24.79 -10.29
C LEU A 583 -31.37 -24.22 -11.03
N THR A 584 -31.55 -23.89 -12.31
CA THR A 584 -30.50 -23.32 -13.17
C THR A 584 -30.97 -22.01 -13.81
N PHE A 585 -30.12 -20.99 -13.76
CA PHE A 585 -30.36 -19.66 -14.30
C PHE A 585 -29.36 -19.35 -15.42
N THR A 586 -29.83 -18.75 -16.52
CA THR A 586 -28.99 -18.41 -17.67
C THR A 586 -28.96 -16.91 -17.91
N VAL A 587 -27.77 -16.31 -17.89
CA VAL A 587 -27.54 -14.89 -18.20
C VAL A 587 -26.79 -14.77 -19.52
N SER A 588 -27.32 -13.96 -20.44
CA SER A 588 -26.71 -13.71 -21.74
C SER A 588 -25.55 -12.73 -21.60
N SER A 589 -24.54 -12.80 -22.48
CA SER A 589 -23.44 -11.83 -22.48
C SER A 589 -23.91 -10.40 -22.68
N SER A 590 -24.99 -10.21 -23.45
CA SER A 590 -25.62 -8.90 -23.66
C SER A 590 -26.08 -8.23 -22.37
N ASP A 591 -26.41 -9.00 -21.33
CA ASP A 591 -27.00 -8.50 -20.10
C ASP A 591 -25.94 -7.81 -19.22
N TYR A 592 -24.67 -8.21 -19.33
CA TYR A 592 -23.60 -7.72 -18.44
C TYR A 592 -22.46 -6.97 -19.15
N ILE A 593 -22.16 -7.31 -20.41
CA ILE A 593 -20.88 -6.95 -21.06
C ILE A 593 -20.60 -5.44 -21.21
N ARG A 594 -21.66 -4.60 -21.20
CA ARG A 594 -21.54 -3.15 -21.34
C ARG A 594 -21.11 -2.45 -20.05
N GLN A 595 -21.24 -3.13 -18.91
CA GLN A 595 -21.13 -2.51 -17.59
C GLN A 595 -20.06 -3.16 -16.69
N ILE A 596 -19.42 -4.23 -17.17
CA ILE A 596 -18.37 -4.92 -16.44
C ILE A 596 -16.97 -4.43 -16.88
N VAL A 597 -16.04 -4.44 -15.93
CA VAL A 597 -14.60 -4.26 -16.16
C VAL A 597 -13.85 -5.59 -16.01
N GLU A 598 -12.55 -5.59 -16.31
CA GLU A 598 -11.69 -6.75 -16.02
C GLU A 598 -11.66 -7.05 -14.53
N ASN A 599 -11.68 -8.35 -14.17
CA ASN A 599 -11.65 -8.82 -12.78
C ASN A 599 -12.79 -8.27 -11.91
N GLN A 600 -13.88 -7.78 -12.55
CA GLN A 600 -15.09 -7.36 -11.88
C GLN A 600 -15.66 -8.51 -11.05
N ILE A 601 -15.90 -8.24 -9.77
CA ILE A 601 -16.52 -9.18 -8.84
C ILE A 601 -18.02 -9.21 -9.14
N MET A 602 -18.53 -10.41 -9.31
CA MET A 602 -19.94 -10.72 -9.51
C MET A 602 -20.44 -11.47 -8.28
N SER A 603 -21.58 -11.05 -7.74
CA SER A 603 -22.29 -11.75 -6.67
C SER A 603 -23.56 -12.40 -7.22
N PHE A 604 -23.71 -13.70 -6.97
CA PHE A 604 -24.95 -14.43 -7.16
C PHE A 604 -25.56 -14.73 -5.79
N ALA A 605 -26.65 -14.06 -5.48
CA ALA A 605 -27.34 -14.17 -4.20
C ALA A 605 -28.74 -14.77 -4.39
N VAL A 606 -29.13 -15.67 -3.51
CA VAL A 606 -30.45 -16.33 -3.51
C VAL A 606 -31.07 -16.22 -2.13
N SER A 607 -32.24 -15.57 -2.06
CA SER A 607 -33.09 -15.53 -0.87
C SER A 607 -34.28 -16.46 -1.04
N ALA A 608 -34.62 -17.20 0.02
CA ALA A 608 -35.74 -18.12 0.09
C ALA A 608 -36.61 -17.82 1.31
N LEU A 609 -37.93 -17.79 1.12
CA LEU A 609 -38.92 -17.75 2.20
C LEU A 609 -39.76 -19.02 2.16
N VAL A 610 -39.73 -19.81 3.23
CA VAL A 610 -40.59 -20.97 3.43
C VAL A 610 -41.91 -20.49 4.05
N ARG A 611 -43.01 -20.57 3.30
CA ARG A 611 -44.30 -19.97 3.72
C ARG A 611 -44.86 -20.58 4.99
N GLU A 612 -44.70 -21.89 5.17
CA GLU A 612 -45.33 -22.62 6.26
C GLU A 612 -44.68 -22.32 7.63
N THR A 613 -43.39 -22.03 7.67
CA THR A 613 -42.63 -21.79 8.90
C THR A 613 -42.08 -20.38 9.02
N ASN A 614 -42.27 -19.55 7.99
CA ASN A 614 -41.61 -18.25 7.83
C ASN A 614 -40.08 -18.32 7.90
N GLN A 615 -39.48 -19.51 7.70
CA GLN A 615 -38.04 -19.65 7.61
C GLN A 615 -37.53 -18.81 6.43
N MET A 616 -36.57 -17.94 6.70
CA MET A 616 -35.87 -17.17 5.69
C MET A 616 -34.42 -17.65 5.58
N THR A 617 -33.97 -17.94 4.37
CA THR A 617 -32.58 -18.33 4.12
C THR A 617 -31.99 -17.47 3.01
N HIS A 618 -30.75 -17.07 3.19
CA HIS A 618 -29.98 -16.32 2.20
C HIS A 618 -28.66 -17.02 1.97
N VAL A 619 -28.33 -17.30 0.71
CA VAL A 619 -27.03 -17.82 0.31
C VAL A 619 -26.45 -16.96 -0.80
N GLU A 620 -25.14 -16.76 -0.77
CA GLU A 620 -24.41 -15.95 -1.73
C GLU A 620 -23.13 -16.68 -2.13
N ASP A 621 -22.79 -16.63 -3.41
CA ASP A 621 -21.46 -16.99 -3.89
C ASP A 621 -20.96 -15.93 -4.87
N LYS A 622 -19.64 -15.70 -4.88
CA LYS A 622 -19.02 -14.66 -5.72
C LYS A 622 -18.01 -15.28 -6.67
N PHE A 623 -17.89 -14.65 -7.82
CA PHE A 623 -16.97 -15.07 -8.88
C PHE A 623 -16.49 -13.86 -9.67
N GLN A 624 -15.51 -14.07 -10.54
CA GLN A 624 -15.02 -13.04 -11.44
C GLN A 624 -15.21 -13.42 -12.89
N ILE A 625 -15.39 -12.39 -13.71
CA ILE A 625 -15.33 -12.52 -15.15
C ILE A 625 -13.88 -12.28 -15.59
N THR A 626 -13.27 -13.30 -16.18
CA THR A 626 -11.85 -13.33 -16.54
C THR A 626 -11.60 -13.00 -18.00
N GLY A 627 -10.45 -12.38 -18.25
CA GLY A 627 -10.00 -11.99 -19.58
C GLY A 627 -10.67 -10.73 -20.10
N MET A 628 -10.27 -10.32 -21.29
CA MET A 628 -10.77 -9.11 -21.94
C MET A 628 -10.84 -9.27 -23.45
N ALA A 629 -11.48 -8.31 -24.12
CA ALA A 629 -11.57 -8.25 -25.57
C ALA A 629 -10.24 -7.87 -26.26
N ILE A 630 -9.25 -7.33 -25.54
CA ILE A 630 -7.91 -6.98 -26.05
C ILE A 630 -6.82 -7.85 -25.41
N SER A 631 -5.78 -8.19 -26.17
CA SER A 631 -4.62 -8.95 -25.69
C SER A 631 -3.33 -8.61 -26.45
N PHE A 632 -2.18 -8.93 -25.84
CA PHE A 632 -0.87 -8.84 -26.50
C PHE A 632 -0.60 -10.10 -27.34
N GLU A 633 -0.49 -9.95 -28.67
CA GLU A 633 -0.06 -11.05 -29.56
C GLU A 633 1.46 -11.24 -29.52
N LYS A 634 2.23 -10.15 -29.42
CA LYS A 634 3.70 -10.19 -29.39
C LYS A 634 4.24 -9.06 -28.53
N VAL A 635 5.00 -9.43 -27.50
CA VAL A 635 5.84 -8.53 -26.70
C VAL A 635 7.10 -9.32 -26.34
N PRO A 636 8.31 -8.85 -26.71
CA PRO A 636 9.55 -9.47 -26.27
C PRO A 636 9.61 -9.49 -24.75
N SER A 637 10.02 -10.62 -24.16
CA SER A 637 10.24 -10.72 -22.71
C SER A 637 11.56 -10.08 -22.27
N ARG A 638 12.45 -9.77 -23.21
CA ARG A 638 13.75 -9.15 -22.97
C ARG A 638 14.07 -8.07 -24.01
N ALA A 639 14.87 -7.10 -23.59
CA ALA A 639 15.36 -5.99 -24.40
C ALA A 639 16.71 -5.51 -23.88
N ALA A 640 17.50 -4.85 -24.71
CA ALA A 640 18.65 -4.05 -24.28
C ALA A 640 18.28 -2.56 -24.15
N VAL A 641 19.00 -1.80 -23.33
CA VAL A 641 18.79 -0.35 -23.21
C VAL A 641 18.94 0.32 -24.58
N GLN A 642 18.05 1.25 -24.93
CA GLN A 642 17.89 1.88 -26.26
C GLN A 642 17.41 0.97 -27.40
N GLU A 643 17.20 -0.34 -27.18
CA GLU A 643 16.65 -1.24 -28.20
C GLU A 643 15.20 -0.85 -28.58
N VAL A 644 14.85 -1.04 -29.85
CA VAL A 644 13.50 -0.80 -30.38
C VAL A 644 12.76 -2.14 -30.55
N LEU A 645 11.76 -2.36 -29.71
CA LEU A 645 11.02 -3.61 -29.59
C LEU A 645 9.72 -3.58 -30.40
N PRO A 646 9.38 -4.66 -31.14
CA PRO A 646 8.08 -4.79 -31.79
C PRO A 646 7.01 -5.22 -30.78
N VAL A 647 5.89 -4.49 -30.74
CA VAL A 647 4.72 -4.81 -29.92
C VAL A 647 3.51 -5.03 -30.82
N ALA A 648 2.75 -6.10 -30.60
CA ALA A 648 1.54 -6.41 -31.36
C ALA A 648 0.34 -6.67 -30.44
N PHE A 649 -0.83 -6.15 -30.84
CA PHE A 649 -2.09 -6.30 -30.13
C PHE A 649 -3.14 -6.96 -31.01
N TYR A 650 -4.00 -7.72 -30.37
CA TYR A 650 -5.25 -8.22 -30.93
C TYR A 650 -6.42 -7.67 -30.13
N PHE A 651 -7.45 -7.23 -30.82
CA PHE A 651 -8.73 -6.84 -30.23
C PHE A 651 -9.87 -7.46 -31.02
N ARG A 652 -10.91 -7.93 -30.32
CA ARG A 652 -12.18 -8.35 -30.93
C ARG A 652 -13.32 -7.59 -30.27
N ASN A 653 -14.12 -6.86 -31.05
CA ASN A 653 -15.36 -6.28 -30.54
C ASN A 653 -16.26 -7.41 -29.99
N PRO A 654 -16.55 -7.43 -28.68
CA PRO A 654 -17.31 -8.52 -28.08
C PRO A 654 -18.83 -8.30 -28.19
N LEU A 655 -19.26 -7.13 -28.68
CA LEU A 655 -20.66 -6.78 -28.84
C LEU A 655 -21.18 -7.15 -30.23
N ASN A 656 -22.49 -7.39 -30.28
CA ASN A 656 -23.25 -7.53 -31.53
C ASN A 656 -23.64 -6.16 -32.14
N VAL A 657 -23.01 -5.07 -31.69
CA VAL A 657 -23.18 -3.71 -32.22
C VAL A 657 -21.81 -3.07 -32.49
N PRO A 658 -21.70 -2.11 -33.42
CA PRO A 658 -20.43 -1.42 -33.68
C PRO A 658 -19.95 -0.57 -32.50
N LEU A 659 -18.65 -0.63 -32.22
CA LEU A 659 -17.96 0.29 -31.29
C LEU A 659 -17.56 1.56 -32.02
N ARG A 660 -17.67 2.70 -31.35
CA ARG A 660 -17.35 4.03 -31.89
C ARG A 660 -16.42 4.78 -30.93
N ASN A 661 -15.64 5.72 -31.47
CA ASN A 661 -14.64 6.48 -30.74
C ASN A 661 -13.63 5.57 -30.01
N VAL A 662 -13.18 4.52 -30.69
CA VAL A 662 -12.24 3.56 -30.11
C VAL A 662 -10.84 4.12 -30.16
N GLU A 663 -10.16 4.16 -29.02
CA GLU A 663 -8.81 4.67 -28.87
C GLU A 663 -7.94 3.68 -28.09
N LEU A 664 -6.73 3.43 -28.58
CA LEU A 664 -5.75 2.61 -27.88
C LEU A 664 -4.57 3.48 -27.44
N PHE A 665 -4.27 3.44 -26.15
CA PHE A 665 -3.14 4.12 -25.53
C PHE A 665 -2.12 3.09 -25.05
N LEU A 666 -0.84 3.45 -25.14
CA LEU A 666 0.28 2.66 -24.64
C LEU A 666 0.99 3.46 -23.56
N HIS A 667 1.02 2.90 -22.37
CA HIS A 667 1.70 3.41 -21.18
C HIS A 667 2.89 2.47 -20.91
N SER A 668 4.05 3.00 -20.55
CA SER A 668 5.15 2.13 -20.12
C SER A 668 6.14 2.89 -19.26
N GLY A 669 6.87 2.16 -18.42
CA GLY A 669 8.08 2.65 -17.77
C GLY A 669 9.24 2.92 -18.75
N LEU A 670 8.98 2.94 -20.07
CA LEU A 670 9.97 3.15 -21.12
C LEU A 670 9.83 4.52 -21.82
N HIS A 671 8.79 5.31 -21.54
CA HIS A 671 8.55 6.65 -22.12
C HIS A 671 7.88 7.58 -21.10
N SER A 672 8.10 8.89 -21.21
CA SER A 672 7.63 9.88 -20.22
C SER A 672 6.12 10.20 -20.27
N LYS A 673 5.42 9.80 -21.34
CA LYS A 673 3.98 10.07 -21.52
C LYS A 673 3.27 8.90 -22.22
N PRO A 674 1.98 8.66 -21.93
CA PRO A 674 1.15 7.73 -22.69
C PRO A 674 1.15 8.07 -24.18
N MET A 675 1.30 7.05 -25.03
CA MET A 675 1.31 7.18 -26.48
C MET A 675 0.00 6.67 -27.07
N LYS A 676 -0.76 7.55 -27.74
CA LYS A 676 -1.93 7.15 -28.54
C LYS A 676 -1.49 6.41 -29.80
N ILE A 677 -2.00 5.20 -30.01
CA ILE A 677 -1.74 4.40 -31.21
C ILE A 677 -2.62 4.90 -32.35
N LYS A 678 -2.15 5.90 -33.09
CA LYS A 678 -2.90 6.58 -34.17
C LYS A 678 -3.47 5.66 -35.27
N ARG A 679 -2.86 4.49 -35.49
CA ARG A 679 -3.30 3.51 -36.50
C ARG A 679 -4.45 2.62 -36.03
N PHE A 680 -4.85 2.69 -34.75
CA PHE A 680 -5.99 1.93 -34.26
C PHE A 680 -7.29 2.53 -34.83
N PRO A 681 -8.22 1.71 -35.36
CA PRO A 681 -9.43 2.23 -35.98
C PRO A 681 -10.34 2.89 -34.93
N SER A 682 -10.90 4.06 -35.27
CA SER A 682 -11.84 4.79 -34.41
C SER A 682 -13.23 4.14 -34.32
N SER A 683 -13.48 3.10 -35.13
CA SER A 683 -14.71 2.31 -35.14
C SER A 683 -14.40 0.84 -35.41
N VAL A 684 -15.07 -0.06 -34.71
CA VAL A 684 -14.92 -1.52 -34.92
C VAL A 684 -16.32 -2.12 -35.03
N GLU A 685 -16.64 -2.70 -36.20
CA GLU A 685 -17.95 -3.33 -36.46
C GLU A 685 -18.26 -4.46 -35.47
N ALA A 686 -19.54 -4.85 -35.39
CA ALA A 686 -19.99 -5.96 -34.53
C ALA A 686 -19.14 -7.22 -34.77
N ASN A 687 -18.62 -7.83 -33.69
CA ASN A 687 -17.70 -8.97 -33.76
C ASN A 687 -16.38 -8.75 -34.55
N GLY A 688 -16.10 -7.52 -34.98
CA GLY A 688 -14.94 -7.15 -35.76
C GLY A 688 -13.62 -7.38 -35.01
N LYS A 689 -12.57 -7.69 -35.77
CA LYS A 689 -11.23 -8.01 -35.23
C LYS A 689 -10.22 -7.00 -35.73
N VAL A 690 -9.35 -6.54 -34.82
CA VAL A 690 -8.27 -5.60 -35.11
C VAL A 690 -6.96 -6.22 -34.68
N ARG A 691 -5.96 -6.15 -35.57
CA ARG A 691 -4.57 -6.47 -35.26
C ARG A 691 -3.69 -5.28 -35.60
N ILE A 692 -2.86 -4.87 -34.67
CA ILE A 692 -2.00 -3.71 -34.85
C ILE A 692 -0.61 -3.99 -34.30
N ARG A 693 0.41 -3.44 -34.97
CA ARG A 693 1.80 -3.50 -34.55
C ARG A 693 2.35 -2.10 -34.36
N CYS A 694 3.10 -1.89 -33.30
CA CYS A 694 3.87 -0.68 -33.04
C CYS A 694 5.29 -1.02 -32.59
N LYS A 695 6.11 0.00 -32.39
CA LYS A 695 7.48 -0.11 -31.90
C LYS A 695 7.64 0.72 -30.63
N VAL A 696 8.35 0.20 -29.65
CA VAL A 696 8.62 0.86 -28.36
C VAL A 696 10.11 0.81 -28.11
N ARG A 697 10.72 1.93 -27.71
CA ARG A 697 12.14 1.95 -27.33
C ARG A 697 12.28 1.72 -25.83
N ALA A 698 13.18 0.84 -25.41
CA ALA A 698 13.50 0.68 -23.99
C ALA A 698 14.50 1.74 -23.55
N VAL A 699 14.21 2.56 -22.54
CA VAL A 699 15.11 3.68 -22.15
C VAL A 699 15.82 3.47 -20.80
N THR A 700 15.26 2.63 -19.93
CA THR A 700 15.82 2.35 -18.59
C THR A 700 15.93 0.85 -18.35
N GLN A 701 17.02 0.43 -17.72
CA GLN A 701 17.31 -0.96 -17.34
C GLN A 701 16.45 -1.49 -16.18
N GLY A 702 16.23 -2.80 -16.14
CA GLY A 702 15.47 -3.51 -15.11
C GLY A 702 14.20 -4.16 -15.64
N GLU A 703 13.43 -4.81 -14.77
CA GLU A 703 12.09 -5.29 -15.12
C GLU A 703 11.16 -4.09 -15.35
N ARG A 704 10.40 -4.12 -16.42
CA ARG A 704 9.55 -3.02 -16.90
C ARG A 704 8.23 -3.57 -17.38
N SER A 705 7.17 -2.77 -17.33
CA SER A 705 5.87 -3.14 -17.87
C SER A 705 5.48 -2.27 -19.06
N ILE A 706 4.87 -2.92 -20.07
CA ILE A 706 4.08 -2.25 -21.09
C ILE A 706 2.62 -2.44 -20.73
N LEU A 707 1.89 -1.33 -20.62
CA LEU A 707 0.47 -1.29 -20.32
C LEU A 707 -0.27 -0.67 -21.51
N ALA A 708 -1.38 -1.27 -21.92
CA ALA A 708 -2.18 -0.77 -23.02
C ALA A 708 -3.63 -0.66 -22.62
N THR A 709 -4.20 0.53 -22.83
CA THR A 709 -5.56 0.87 -22.42
C THR A 709 -6.38 1.19 -23.65
N LEU A 710 -7.46 0.43 -23.86
CA LEU A 710 -8.45 0.64 -24.91
C LEU A 710 -9.67 1.35 -24.32
N ASN A 711 -10.01 2.51 -24.88
CA ASN A 711 -11.16 3.31 -24.51
C ASN A 711 -12.18 3.33 -25.66
N CYS A 712 -13.47 3.20 -25.35
CA CYS A 712 -14.55 3.47 -26.31
C CYS A 712 -15.83 3.89 -25.58
N GLY A 713 -16.86 4.32 -26.33
CA GLY A 713 -18.11 4.79 -25.72
C GLY A 713 -19.04 3.67 -25.23
N GLN A 714 -18.84 2.43 -25.68
CA GLN A 714 -19.77 1.32 -25.46
C GLN A 714 -19.26 0.25 -24.48
N LEU A 715 -17.98 0.30 -24.11
CA LEU A 715 -17.34 -0.61 -23.16
C LEU A 715 -16.58 0.25 -22.16
N HIS A 716 -16.48 -0.23 -20.91
CA HIS A 716 -15.54 0.37 -19.97
C HIS A 716 -14.10 0.23 -20.44
N ALA A 717 -13.23 1.11 -19.92
CA ALA A 717 -11.81 1.13 -20.26
C ALA A 717 -11.19 -0.25 -20.00
N MET A 718 -10.42 -0.71 -20.98
CA MET A 718 -9.88 -2.06 -21.05
C MET A 718 -8.36 -1.97 -21.00
N THR A 719 -7.76 -2.36 -19.89
CA THR A 719 -6.31 -2.24 -19.67
C THR A 719 -5.64 -3.61 -19.62
N ILE A 720 -4.55 -3.81 -20.36
CA ILE A 720 -3.71 -5.02 -20.28
C ILE A 720 -2.27 -4.64 -19.98
N ALA A 721 -1.54 -5.48 -19.25
CA ALA A 721 -0.14 -5.26 -18.93
C ALA A 721 0.74 -6.47 -19.29
N ARG A 722 2.02 -6.22 -19.60
CA ARG A 722 3.02 -7.28 -19.83
C ARG A 722 4.43 -6.84 -19.42
N SER A 723 5.10 -7.67 -18.64
CA SER A 723 6.48 -7.43 -18.18
C SER A 723 7.52 -7.70 -19.28
N ILE A 724 8.63 -6.97 -19.21
CA ILE A 724 9.80 -7.00 -20.09
C ILE A 724 11.03 -6.74 -19.23
N LEU A 725 12.05 -7.60 -19.33
CA LEU A 725 13.34 -7.37 -18.69
C LEU A 725 14.27 -6.59 -19.62
N VAL A 726 14.66 -5.37 -19.23
CA VAL A 726 15.60 -4.53 -19.97
C VAL A 726 17.01 -4.71 -19.39
N ALA A 727 17.90 -5.36 -20.13
CA ALA A 727 19.30 -5.52 -19.77
C ALA A 727 20.13 -4.28 -20.16
N PRO A 728 21.23 -3.98 -19.44
CA PRO A 728 22.22 -3.02 -19.91
C PRO A 728 22.80 -3.46 -21.26
N ASN A 729 23.24 -2.48 -22.06
CA ASN A 729 23.92 -2.73 -23.34
C ASN A 729 25.32 -3.28 -23.14
#